data_AF-A0A6N2R0J9-F1
#
_entry.id   AF-A0A6N2R0J9-F1
#
_cell.length_a   1.000
_cell.length_b   1.000
_cell.length_c   1.000
_cell.angle_alpha   90.00
_cell.angle_beta   90.00
_cell.angle_gamma   90.00
#
_symmetry.space_group_name_H-M   'P 1'
#
loop_
_entity.id
_entity.type
_entity.pdbx_description
1 polymer ?
#
loop_
_entity_poly.entity_id
_entity_poly.type
_entity_poly.pdbx_seq_one_letter_code
_entity_poly.pdbx_strand_id
1 'polypeptide(L)'
;MKHRKIVGAVGAAAVIAMVPSLGGNSAVAAGDDTTYGASFPYTRYEAERGQLDRAHVVSLDESQPVNTMLDSTAIEAGEQSYVELEGKDSSVSFTAEVPGNAIDLRFTLPDHTAGSVDIRINGETAASFNLSSESAYQYVQESKVYDEEWLKDPRNGPAHARFLFDEVHGLLNRQVNPGDRISVVRTGSEGHAYGIDFVELEQALPEIQRPDNSVSITDDDLTVTEEKAPGVWETRKVYARPNDGKDDSDAFLAALRRASDENKTLYIPRGTFEFDRQVAIHHSPNDNHQLTIQGAGIWYTNVFFRNPNRASGGIVLEHTSHDLQVRDFYMSTNLKSRYNEGANYKGFQGVTKNSRFENLWIEHFECGFWMGDYVDEKNMQYTEHMLVEHSRIRNNFADGLNYSQGSRNSAVRNSNIRGNGDDGLASWSSHAQSQPGEPVQYVSNARHTDNIEFTHNTIELGWRAGGIGFFGGSGQKAENNLITGNFEGAGIRLNTVFGGHNFDWNLTLNKRASIQRNKIIRSGTKDDYYGNSRGAIDFQEVQVNGRIAGVDLNDNIIVRPFAEDVRSDFVFNAEELKLRGVSIGNNPRRDGDGYEPQHLVVNYARVNGKVDRGIPEDANYALYWWDGDRVNPVDGKTHRYWTPKADGVQINDGMEFSWEGNKKVYNFVLGDDPQYLPTSSTRFSDDYAYQGEMARSFQDPSQPQTVVRFWSHK
;
A
#
# COMPACT_ATOMS: atom_id res chain seq x y z
N MET A 1 -68.28 -43.00 6.03
CA MET A 1 -67.55 -44.12 5.41
C MET A 1 -66.32 -43.59 4.71
N LYS A 2 -65.17 -44.25 4.96
CA LYS A 2 -63.91 -44.29 4.18
C LYS A 2 -63.01 -43.05 4.09
N HIS A 3 -61.92 -43.15 4.86
CA HIS A 3 -60.49 -42.88 4.58
C HIS A 3 -60.11 -42.44 3.15
N ARG A 4 -59.07 -41.63 2.89
CA ARG A 4 -57.67 -41.75 3.37
C ARG A 4 -56.83 -40.47 3.03
N LYS A 5 -55.71 -40.33 3.74
CA LYS A 5 -54.71 -39.24 3.79
C LYS A 5 -53.92 -39.00 2.50
N ILE A 6 -53.43 -37.76 2.30
CA ILE A 6 -52.10 -37.45 1.73
C ILE A 6 -51.43 -36.40 2.62
N VAL A 7 -50.17 -36.68 2.98
CA VAL A 7 -49.23 -35.82 3.70
C VAL A 7 -48.48 -34.98 2.68
N GLY A 8 -48.35 -33.68 2.91
CA GLY A 8 -47.47 -32.78 2.16
C GLY A 8 -46.86 -31.77 3.12
N ALA A 9 -45.56 -31.90 3.35
CA ALA A 9 -44.75 -31.02 4.18
C ALA A 9 -44.64 -29.63 3.52
N VAL A 10 -44.83 -28.57 4.32
CA VAL A 10 -44.50 -27.20 3.93
C VAL A 10 -43.04 -26.96 4.31
N GLY A 11 -42.21 -26.74 3.30
CA GLY A 11 -40.80 -26.44 3.44
C GLY A 11 -40.57 -25.08 4.10
N ALA A 12 -39.51 -25.01 4.90
CA ALA A 12 -38.93 -23.79 5.42
C ALA A 12 -38.50 -22.88 4.26
N ALA A 13 -39.04 -21.67 4.21
CA ALA A 13 -38.55 -20.63 3.33
C ALA A 13 -37.23 -20.08 3.91
N ALA A 14 -36.13 -20.39 3.24
CA ALA A 14 -34.85 -19.72 3.45
C ALA A 14 -35.02 -18.23 3.11
N VAL A 15 -34.75 -17.37 4.09
CA VAL A 15 -34.58 -15.94 3.89
C VAL A 15 -33.26 -15.76 3.13
N ILE A 16 -33.36 -15.50 1.83
CA ILE A 16 -32.23 -15.02 1.03
C ILE A 16 -31.89 -13.63 1.55
N ALA A 17 -30.81 -13.51 2.31
CA ALA A 17 -30.16 -12.24 2.53
C ALA A 17 -29.63 -11.78 1.17
N MET A 18 -30.31 -10.80 0.55
CA MET A 18 -29.78 -10.12 -0.61
C MET A 18 -28.56 -9.33 -0.18
N VAL A 19 -27.38 -9.82 -0.58
CA VAL A 19 -26.16 -9.04 -0.66
C VAL A 19 -26.48 -7.79 -1.50
N PRO A 20 -26.20 -6.56 -1.03
CA PRO A 20 -26.31 -5.40 -1.90
C PRO A 20 -25.32 -5.60 -3.03
N SER A 21 -25.82 -5.77 -4.25
CA SER A 21 -24.99 -5.62 -5.44
C SER A 21 -24.45 -4.19 -5.43
N LEU A 22 -23.14 -4.03 -5.19
CA LEU A 22 -22.40 -2.82 -5.54
C LEU A 22 -22.35 -2.70 -7.07
N GLY A 23 -23.50 -2.38 -7.65
CA GLY A 23 -23.67 -2.06 -9.06
C GLY A 23 -23.71 -0.55 -9.22
N GLY A 24 -22.72 -0.01 -9.91
CA GLY A 24 -22.76 1.36 -10.44
C GLY A 24 -21.75 2.31 -9.82
N ASN A 25 -20.46 2.16 -10.15
CA ASN A 25 -19.63 3.35 -10.25
C ASN A 25 -20.07 4.09 -11.52
N SER A 26 -20.89 5.11 -11.32
CA SER A 26 -21.14 6.13 -12.32
C SER A 26 -19.80 6.72 -12.75
N ALA A 27 -19.53 6.64 -14.05
CA ALA A 27 -18.50 7.43 -14.69
C ALA A 27 -18.76 8.91 -14.40
N VAL A 28 -17.88 9.53 -13.61
CA VAL A 28 -17.74 10.98 -13.63
C VAL A 28 -16.84 11.28 -14.82
N ALA A 29 -17.47 11.48 -15.98
CA ALA A 29 -16.82 12.09 -17.13
C ALA A 29 -17.72 13.22 -17.62
N ALA A 30 -17.46 14.43 -17.10
CA ALA A 30 -17.85 15.70 -17.74
C ALA A 30 -17.12 16.89 -17.07
N GLY A 31 -16.06 17.39 -17.72
CA GLY A 31 -15.49 18.74 -17.54
C GLY A 31 -14.55 18.97 -16.34
N ASP A 32 -13.29 19.33 -16.65
CA ASP A 32 -12.28 19.91 -15.73
C ASP A 32 -11.77 19.05 -14.55
N ASP A 33 -11.79 17.72 -14.67
CA ASP A 33 -11.05 16.88 -13.73
C ASP A 33 -9.54 17.04 -13.97
N THR A 34 -8.88 17.77 -13.08
CA THR A 34 -7.44 18.03 -13.08
C THR A 34 -6.68 17.10 -12.12
N THR A 35 -7.36 16.12 -11.50
CA THR A 35 -6.85 15.27 -10.41
C THR A 35 -5.80 14.27 -10.87
N TYR A 36 -4.62 14.33 -10.25
CA TYR A 36 -3.52 13.37 -10.42
C TYR A 36 -3.13 12.76 -9.09
N GLY A 37 -2.77 11.47 -9.12
CA GLY A 37 -2.20 10.78 -7.99
C GLY A 37 -3.21 10.05 -7.11
N ALA A 38 -2.68 9.40 -6.08
CA ALA A 38 -3.44 8.75 -5.05
C ALA A 38 -3.91 9.71 -3.98
N SER A 39 -5.02 9.33 -3.37
CA SER A 39 -5.75 10.04 -2.35
C SER A 39 -5.56 9.33 -1.01
N PHE A 40 -4.67 9.87 -0.17
CA PHE A 40 -4.33 9.32 1.15
C PHE A 40 -4.67 10.29 2.29
N PRO A 41 -4.97 9.78 3.50
CA PRO A 41 -5.40 10.61 4.64
C PRO A 41 -4.26 11.40 5.32
N TYR A 42 -2.99 11.09 5.05
CA TYR A 42 -1.86 11.82 5.63
C TYR A 42 -1.62 13.18 4.98
N THR A 43 -1.02 14.11 5.72
CA THR A 43 -0.48 15.39 5.22
C THR A 43 1.02 15.40 5.36
N ARG A 44 1.75 15.71 4.28
CA ARG A 44 3.21 15.82 4.29
C ARG A 44 3.65 17.21 4.74
N TYR A 45 4.70 17.25 5.54
CA TYR A 45 5.44 18.46 5.89
C TYR A 45 6.90 18.28 5.51
N GLU A 46 7.31 18.95 4.42
CA GLU A 46 8.70 18.93 3.92
C GLU A 46 9.63 19.63 4.91
N ALA A 47 10.75 19.00 5.27
CA ALA A 47 11.62 19.44 6.36
C ALA A 47 12.27 20.79 6.08
N GLU A 48 12.63 21.07 4.84
CA GLU A 48 13.27 22.33 4.42
C GLU A 48 12.35 23.56 4.56
N ARG A 49 11.04 23.34 4.73
CA ARG A 49 10.05 24.37 5.03
C ARG A 49 9.84 24.58 6.54
N GLY A 50 10.44 23.73 7.38
CA GLY A 50 10.33 23.77 8.83
C GLY A 50 11.19 24.84 9.50
N GLN A 51 10.87 25.14 10.76
CA GLN A 51 11.73 25.95 11.62
C GLN A 51 12.90 25.10 12.14
N LEU A 52 14.12 25.54 11.83
CA LEU A 52 15.36 24.85 12.18
C LEU A 52 15.94 25.33 13.52
N ASP A 53 16.54 24.41 14.28
CA ASP A 53 17.39 24.70 15.45
C ASP A 53 18.63 23.80 15.43
N ARG A 54 19.83 24.38 15.33
CA ARG A 54 21.11 23.66 15.12
C ARG A 54 21.04 22.66 13.95
N ALA A 55 20.47 23.12 12.84
CA ALA A 55 20.22 22.33 11.65
C ALA A 55 20.28 23.23 10.42
N HIS A 56 20.53 22.64 9.25
CA HIS A 56 20.59 23.37 7.99
C HIS A 56 19.97 22.56 6.84
N VAL A 57 19.54 23.27 5.80
CA VAL A 57 18.97 22.67 4.60
C VAL A 57 20.10 22.22 3.66
N VAL A 58 19.95 21.02 3.10
CA VAL A 58 20.76 20.51 1.98
C VAL A 58 19.85 20.33 0.78
N SER A 59 20.14 21.04 -0.30
CA SER A 59 19.37 20.97 -1.56
C SER A 59 20.25 20.54 -2.72
N LEU A 60 19.64 19.93 -3.72
CA LEU A 60 20.32 19.54 -4.95
C LEU A 60 20.95 20.75 -5.66
N ASP A 61 22.24 20.68 -5.95
CA ASP A 61 22.96 21.67 -6.75
C ASP A 61 23.07 21.23 -8.22
N GLU A 62 22.12 21.67 -9.05
CA GLU A 62 22.08 21.37 -10.48
C GLU A 62 23.20 22.05 -11.30
N SER A 63 24.02 22.90 -10.68
CA SER A 63 25.19 23.49 -11.35
C SER A 63 26.41 22.56 -11.36
N GLN A 64 26.39 21.50 -10.54
CA GLN A 64 27.45 20.49 -10.49
C GLN A 64 27.50 19.65 -11.80
N PRO A 65 28.65 19.01 -12.09
CA PRO A 65 28.72 17.98 -13.12
C PRO A 65 27.65 16.90 -12.89
N VAL A 66 27.08 16.36 -13.98
CA VAL A 66 25.91 15.45 -13.90
C VAL A 66 26.12 14.29 -12.94
N ASN A 67 27.28 13.62 -12.96
CA ASN A 67 27.57 12.50 -12.07
C ASN A 67 27.64 12.94 -10.60
N THR A 68 28.24 14.10 -10.31
CA THR A 68 28.27 14.66 -8.95
C THR A 68 26.88 15.06 -8.46
N MET A 69 26.05 15.60 -9.35
CA MET A 69 24.67 15.95 -9.05
C MET A 69 23.82 14.70 -8.76
N LEU A 70 23.93 13.66 -9.60
CA LEU A 70 23.19 12.39 -9.44
C LEU A 70 23.64 11.56 -8.24
N ASP A 71 24.88 11.76 -7.75
CA ASP A 71 25.38 11.13 -6.53
C ASP A 71 25.13 11.97 -5.26
N SER A 72 24.44 13.10 -5.37
CA SER A 72 24.02 13.88 -4.20
C SER A 72 22.93 13.15 -3.44
N THR A 73 23.03 13.03 -2.11
CA THR A 73 21.93 12.52 -1.27
C THR A 73 20.62 13.29 -1.51
N ALA A 74 20.70 14.60 -1.77
CA ALA A 74 19.51 15.42 -2.03
C ALA A 74 18.73 14.99 -3.28
N ILE A 75 19.32 14.24 -4.23
CA ILE A 75 18.58 13.78 -5.42
C ILE A 75 17.43 12.83 -5.07
N GLU A 76 17.57 12.07 -3.98
CA GLU A 76 16.60 11.07 -3.48
C GLU A 76 15.62 11.62 -2.45
N ALA A 77 15.74 12.91 -2.10
CA ALA A 77 14.86 13.59 -1.15
C ALA A 77 13.58 14.14 -1.82
N GLY A 78 12.53 14.33 -1.03
CA GLY A 78 11.34 15.10 -1.39
C GLY A 78 11.73 16.48 -1.89
N GLU A 79 11.15 16.90 -3.02
CA GLU A 79 11.52 18.14 -3.72
C GLU A 79 13.03 18.34 -4.00
N GLN A 80 13.81 17.28 -3.84
CA GLN A 80 15.27 17.20 -3.83
C GLN A 80 15.94 18.13 -2.82
N SER A 81 15.39 18.17 -1.60
CA SER A 81 15.94 18.90 -0.47
C SER A 81 15.62 18.16 0.84
N TYR A 82 16.53 18.23 1.82
CA TYR A 82 16.31 17.69 3.16
C TYR A 82 17.00 18.56 4.21
N VAL A 83 16.83 18.25 5.49
CA VAL A 83 17.46 18.95 6.62
C VAL A 83 18.45 18.07 7.35
N GLU A 84 19.66 18.56 7.58
CA GLU A 84 20.64 17.90 8.44
C GLU A 84 20.57 18.40 9.89
N LEU A 85 20.46 17.45 10.82
CA LEU A 85 20.47 17.66 12.26
C LEU A 85 21.91 17.52 12.81
N GLU A 86 22.53 18.65 13.18
CA GLU A 86 23.98 18.77 13.42
C GLU A 86 24.47 18.08 14.71
N GLY A 87 23.58 17.72 15.63
CA GLY A 87 23.99 17.09 16.89
C GLY A 87 22.84 16.84 17.86
N LYS A 88 23.16 16.41 19.08
CA LYS A 88 22.14 16.21 20.10
C LYS A 88 21.30 17.49 20.30
N ASP A 89 19.99 17.30 20.44
CA ASP A 89 18.97 18.34 20.59
C ASP A 89 18.74 19.23 19.36
N SER A 90 19.44 19.04 18.23
CA SER A 90 19.05 19.73 16.98
C SER A 90 17.69 19.26 16.50
N SER A 91 16.94 20.14 15.84
CA SER A 91 15.59 19.82 15.43
C SER A 91 15.12 20.57 14.19
N VAL A 92 14.11 19.99 13.56
CA VAL A 92 13.22 20.66 12.60
C VAL A 92 11.80 20.65 13.17
N SER A 93 11.07 21.75 13.02
CA SER A 93 9.72 21.92 13.57
C SER A 93 8.71 22.43 12.57
N PHE A 94 7.47 21.99 12.72
CA PHE A 94 6.35 22.34 11.86
C PHE A 94 5.16 22.78 12.72
N THR A 95 4.28 23.60 12.16
CA THR A 95 2.95 23.83 12.73
C THR A 95 1.97 22.88 12.07
N ALA A 96 1.33 22.03 12.86
CA ALA A 96 0.31 21.12 12.36
C ALA A 96 -0.86 21.93 11.80
N GLU A 97 -1.28 21.62 10.58
CA GLU A 97 -2.46 22.22 9.95
C GLU A 97 -3.67 21.29 9.99
N VAL A 98 -3.42 20.01 10.26
CA VAL A 98 -4.42 18.94 10.29
C VAL A 98 -4.37 18.25 11.65
N PRO A 99 -5.50 17.67 12.11
CA PRO A 99 -5.48 16.76 13.24
C PRO A 99 -4.67 15.49 12.89
N GLY A 100 -3.99 14.91 13.87
CA GLY A 100 -3.30 13.64 13.68
C GLY A 100 -2.94 12.95 14.99
N ASN A 101 -2.76 11.64 14.92
CA ASN A 101 -2.31 10.80 16.04
C ASN A 101 -1.37 9.69 15.56
N ALA A 102 -0.94 9.72 14.31
CA ALA A 102 0.05 8.84 13.73
C ALA A 102 1.01 9.68 12.89
N ILE A 103 2.28 9.27 12.87
CA ILE A 103 3.33 9.95 12.12
C ILE A 103 4.23 8.95 11.44
N ASP A 104 4.60 9.26 10.21
CA ASP A 104 5.64 8.61 9.43
C ASP A 104 6.76 9.63 9.19
N LEU A 105 8.01 9.18 9.31
CA LEU A 105 9.22 10.00 9.20
C LEU A 105 10.12 9.38 8.15
N ARG A 106 10.41 10.13 7.08
CA ARG A 106 11.43 9.76 6.11
C ARG A 106 12.76 10.39 6.47
N PHE A 107 13.81 9.58 6.56
CA PHE A 107 15.12 9.99 7.06
C PHE A 107 16.26 9.32 6.28
N THR A 108 17.47 9.86 6.42
CA THR A 108 18.71 9.23 5.96
C THR A 108 19.78 9.30 7.05
N LEU A 109 20.59 8.25 7.12
CA LEU A 109 21.80 8.15 7.93
C LEU A 109 22.93 7.62 7.05
N PRO A 110 24.21 7.84 7.38
CA PRO A 110 25.30 7.13 6.72
C PRO A 110 25.13 5.61 6.81
N ASP A 111 25.65 4.88 5.83
CA ASP A 111 25.57 3.41 5.80
C ASP A 111 26.13 2.76 7.08
N HIS A 112 25.55 1.63 7.47
CA HIS A 112 25.81 0.91 8.73
C HIS A 112 25.79 1.77 10.00
N THR A 113 24.93 2.78 10.05
CA THR A 113 24.76 3.60 11.26
C THR A 113 23.34 3.55 11.78
N ALA A 114 23.23 3.85 13.08
CA ALA A 114 21.97 3.96 13.78
C ALA A 114 21.89 5.33 14.47
N GLY A 115 20.68 5.69 14.85
CA GLY A 115 20.41 6.94 15.55
C GLY A 115 19.10 6.89 16.30
N SER A 116 18.74 8.00 16.94
CA SER A 116 17.44 8.13 17.59
C SER A 116 16.91 9.55 17.58
N VAL A 117 15.58 9.66 17.43
CA VAL A 117 14.85 10.92 17.43
C VAL A 117 13.63 10.83 18.33
N ASP A 118 13.28 11.94 18.96
CA ASP A 118 11.97 12.15 19.56
C ASP A 118 11.07 12.92 18.59
N ILE A 119 9.82 12.50 18.49
CA ILE A 119 8.74 13.33 17.99
C ILE A 119 8.13 14.07 19.17
N ARG A 120 8.23 15.40 19.19
CA ARG A 120 7.67 16.24 20.26
C ARG A 120 6.47 17.04 19.75
N ILE A 121 5.42 17.10 20.56
CA ILE A 121 4.24 17.94 20.33
C ILE A 121 4.20 19.02 21.42
N ASN A 122 4.29 20.28 21.01
CA ASN A 122 4.39 21.43 21.92
C ASN A 122 5.52 21.28 22.97
N GLY A 123 6.63 20.65 22.59
CA GLY A 123 7.81 20.43 23.43
C GLY A 123 7.78 19.16 24.28
N GLU A 124 6.68 18.41 24.32
CA GLU A 124 6.56 17.15 25.06
C GLU A 124 6.71 15.94 24.12
N THR A 125 7.51 14.94 24.50
CA THR A 125 7.72 13.72 23.69
C THR A 125 6.42 12.93 23.53
N ALA A 126 6.04 12.72 22.27
CA ALA A 126 4.85 11.97 21.87
C ALA A 126 5.18 10.59 21.29
N ALA A 127 6.36 10.44 20.69
CA ALA A 127 6.93 9.17 20.26
C ALA A 127 8.46 9.27 20.25
N SER A 128 9.15 8.13 20.32
CA SER A 128 10.61 8.04 20.15
C SER A 128 10.88 6.94 19.13
N PHE A 129 11.72 7.23 18.13
CA PHE A 129 12.09 6.30 17.08
C PHE A 129 13.57 5.98 17.14
N ASN A 130 13.89 4.69 17.01
CA ASN A 130 15.23 4.24 16.67
C ASN A 130 15.34 4.25 15.14
N LEU A 131 16.40 4.87 14.65
CA LEU A 131 16.71 4.97 13.23
C LEU A 131 17.84 4.00 12.90
N SER A 132 17.80 3.40 11.73
CA SER A 132 18.80 2.44 11.24
C SER A 132 18.92 2.57 9.73
N SER A 133 20.13 2.51 9.19
CA SER A 133 20.36 2.44 7.74
C SER A 133 20.43 1.01 7.20
N GLU A 134 20.23 -0.01 8.04
CA GLU A 134 20.45 -1.43 7.68
C GLU A 134 19.47 -2.02 6.65
N SER A 135 18.33 -1.37 6.43
CA SER A 135 17.35 -1.67 5.37
C SER A 135 17.51 -0.79 4.14
N ALA A 136 18.37 0.23 4.24
CA ALA A 136 18.73 1.17 3.19
C ALA A 136 20.06 0.75 2.54
N TYR A 137 20.54 1.57 1.60
CA TYR A 137 21.78 1.41 0.84
C TYR A 137 21.80 0.20 -0.10
N GLN A 138 21.99 0.52 -1.38
CA GLN A 138 22.37 -0.40 -2.43
C GLN A 138 23.42 0.28 -3.32
N TYR A 139 24.37 -0.47 -3.82
CA TYR A 139 25.46 0.06 -4.65
C TYR A 139 25.29 -0.41 -6.08
N VAL A 140 24.87 0.50 -6.97
CA VAL A 140 24.50 0.18 -8.35
C VAL A 140 25.67 0.43 -9.29
N GLN A 141 26.00 -0.56 -10.12
CA GLN A 141 27.00 -0.47 -11.19
C GLN A 141 26.44 -1.15 -12.43
N GLU A 142 26.08 -0.36 -13.44
CA GLU A 142 25.36 -0.83 -14.64
C GLU A 142 24.09 -1.63 -14.28
N SER A 143 24.03 -2.90 -14.69
CA SER A 143 22.92 -3.81 -14.42
C SER A 143 22.98 -4.46 -13.03
N LYS A 144 24.11 -4.32 -12.32
CA LYS A 144 24.37 -5.00 -11.05
C LYS A 144 24.10 -4.12 -9.86
N VAL A 145 23.53 -4.73 -8.83
CA VAL A 145 23.29 -4.11 -7.54
C VAL A 145 24.02 -4.93 -6.50
N TYR A 146 24.86 -4.27 -5.71
CA TYR A 146 25.66 -4.85 -4.66
C TYR A 146 25.14 -4.37 -3.31
N ASP A 147 25.18 -5.26 -2.32
CA ASP A 147 24.82 -4.92 -0.94
C ASP A 147 25.87 -3.99 -0.30
N GLU A 148 27.10 -3.99 -0.84
CA GLU A 148 28.26 -3.31 -0.28
C GLU A 148 29.11 -2.70 -1.39
N GLU A 149 29.64 -1.49 -1.19
CA GLU A 149 30.41 -0.79 -2.24
C GLU A 149 31.66 -1.58 -2.67
N TRP A 150 32.34 -2.21 -1.71
CA TRP A 150 33.59 -2.94 -1.94
C TRP A 150 33.41 -4.25 -2.72
N LEU A 151 32.17 -4.69 -2.95
CA LEU A 151 31.84 -5.86 -3.77
C LEU A 151 31.73 -5.54 -5.27
N LYS A 152 31.73 -4.26 -5.66
CA LYS A 152 31.65 -3.83 -7.06
C LYS A 152 32.80 -4.41 -7.90
N ASP A 153 32.57 -4.56 -9.21
CA ASP A 153 33.65 -4.95 -10.11
C ASP A 153 34.59 -3.74 -10.33
N PRO A 154 35.88 -3.80 -9.91
CA PRO A 154 36.80 -2.69 -10.07
C PRO A 154 37.11 -2.36 -11.55
N ARG A 155 36.71 -3.22 -12.49
CA ARG A 155 36.89 -3.01 -13.95
C ARG A 155 35.77 -2.16 -14.56
N ASN A 156 34.62 -2.05 -13.92
CA ASN A 156 33.42 -1.41 -14.45
C ASN A 156 33.17 0.00 -13.87
N GLY A 157 34.22 0.64 -13.34
CA GLY A 157 34.14 2.01 -12.82
C GLY A 157 33.56 2.12 -11.40
N PRO A 158 33.06 3.29 -10.99
CA PRO A 158 32.45 3.47 -9.67
C PRO A 158 31.10 2.74 -9.58
N ALA A 159 30.67 2.47 -8.35
CA ALA A 159 29.29 2.11 -8.06
C ALA A 159 28.63 3.32 -7.40
N HIS A 160 27.33 3.45 -7.60
CA HIS A 160 26.52 4.56 -7.14
C HIS A 160 25.73 4.12 -5.91
N ALA A 161 25.92 4.81 -4.78
CA ALA A 161 25.12 4.56 -3.58
C ALA A 161 23.70 5.08 -3.81
N ARG A 162 22.71 4.21 -3.60
CA ARG A 162 21.30 4.44 -3.84
C ARG A 162 20.47 3.88 -2.71
N PHE A 163 19.18 4.17 -2.70
CA PHE A 163 18.28 3.78 -1.63
C PHE A 163 18.75 4.42 -0.30
N LEU A 164 19.06 5.72 -0.36
CA LEU A 164 19.76 6.43 0.70
C LEU A 164 18.85 6.83 1.86
N PHE A 165 17.53 6.82 1.65
CA PHE A 165 16.53 7.16 2.64
C PHE A 165 15.68 5.94 3.00
N ASP A 166 15.21 5.94 4.23
CA ASP A 166 14.25 4.98 4.75
C ASP A 166 13.14 5.68 5.53
N GLU A 167 12.12 4.92 5.94
CA GLU A 167 10.97 5.41 6.69
C GLU A 167 10.85 4.71 8.06
N VAL A 168 10.33 5.45 9.05
CA VAL A 168 9.93 4.89 10.35
C VAL A 168 8.64 5.56 10.78
N HIS A 169 7.73 4.77 11.36
CA HIS A 169 6.40 5.25 11.67
C HIS A 169 5.89 4.76 13.02
N GLY A 170 4.89 5.45 13.57
CA GLY A 170 4.18 4.99 14.76
C GLY A 170 3.00 5.86 15.17
N LEU A 171 2.18 5.30 16.05
CA LEU A 171 1.13 6.03 16.76
C LEU A 171 1.76 6.96 17.81
N LEU A 172 1.24 8.18 17.89
CA LEU A 172 1.57 9.15 18.92
C LEU A 172 0.80 8.82 20.20
N ASN A 173 1.43 9.03 21.35
CA ASN A 173 0.77 8.84 22.66
C ASN A 173 -0.29 9.92 22.98
N ARG A 174 -0.58 10.82 22.04
CA ARG A 174 -1.46 11.97 22.18
C ARG A 174 -1.99 12.45 20.83
N GLN A 175 -3.10 13.18 20.89
CA GLN A 175 -3.69 13.86 19.75
C GLN A 175 -2.93 15.15 19.41
N VAL A 176 -2.63 15.34 18.14
CA VAL A 176 -2.18 16.59 17.51
C VAL A 176 -3.41 17.32 16.98
N ASN A 177 -3.49 18.62 17.27
CA ASN A 177 -4.53 19.50 16.77
C ASN A 177 -3.92 20.57 15.85
N PRO A 178 -4.69 21.11 14.90
CA PRO A 178 -4.25 22.26 14.13
C PRO A 178 -3.74 23.40 15.04
N GLY A 179 -2.55 23.92 14.75
CA GLY A 179 -1.82 24.91 15.55
C GLY A 179 -0.79 24.33 16.51
N ASP A 180 -0.83 23.03 16.82
CA ASP A 180 0.21 22.38 17.62
C ASP A 180 1.55 22.38 16.88
N ARG A 181 2.65 22.53 17.62
CA ARG A 181 4.01 22.44 17.08
C ARG A 181 4.51 21.00 17.12
N ILE A 182 4.79 20.42 15.97
CA ILE A 182 5.45 19.12 15.82
C ILE A 182 6.95 19.37 15.68
N SER A 183 7.80 18.58 16.33
CA SER A 183 9.25 18.69 16.20
C SER A 183 9.90 17.32 16.11
N VAL A 184 10.76 17.12 15.12
CA VAL A 184 11.68 15.98 15.06
C VAL A 184 12.97 16.41 15.73
N VAL A 185 13.29 15.82 16.88
CA VAL A 185 14.42 16.22 17.72
C VAL A 185 15.41 15.06 17.80
N ARG A 186 16.64 15.30 17.36
CA ARG A 186 17.72 14.32 17.52
C ARG A 186 18.05 14.12 19.01
N THR A 187 18.07 12.88 19.46
CA THR A 187 18.39 12.52 20.86
C THR A 187 19.77 11.89 21.01
N GLY A 188 20.28 11.26 19.96
CA GLY A 188 21.61 10.67 19.89
C GLY A 188 22.74 11.70 19.80
N SER A 189 23.93 11.32 20.30
CA SER A 189 25.15 12.15 20.32
C SER A 189 26.28 11.55 19.47
N GLU A 190 25.94 10.71 18.50
CA GLU A 190 26.87 10.07 17.57
C GLU A 190 27.54 11.12 16.66
N GLY A 191 28.67 10.78 16.04
CA GLY A 191 29.48 11.72 15.26
C GLY A 191 28.99 12.04 13.84
N HIS A 192 27.84 11.50 13.42
CA HIS A 192 27.27 11.68 12.09
C HIS A 192 26.01 12.55 12.08
N ALA A 193 25.70 13.16 10.93
CA ALA A 193 24.47 13.93 10.73
C ALA A 193 23.27 13.01 10.52
N TYR A 194 22.07 13.48 10.88
CA TYR A 194 20.81 12.81 10.53
C TYR A 194 20.10 13.67 9.49
N GLY A 195 19.80 13.11 8.33
CA GLY A 195 18.99 13.80 7.33
C GLY A 195 17.51 13.52 7.58
N ILE A 196 16.71 14.58 7.65
CA ILE A 196 15.25 14.52 7.75
C ILE A 196 14.68 15.06 6.45
N ASP A 197 13.93 14.23 5.73
CA ASP A 197 13.31 14.61 4.47
C ASP A 197 11.95 15.27 4.73
N PHE A 198 11.01 14.49 5.28
CA PHE A 198 9.69 14.99 5.65
C PHE A 198 9.05 14.16 6.75
N VAL A 199 7.94 14.67 7.27
CA VAL A 199 7.00 13.87 8.07
C VAL A 199 5.64 13.82 7.41
N GLU A 200 4.98 12.67 7.46
CA GLU A 200 3.58 12.49 7.07
C GLU A 200 2.73 12.34 8.34
N LEU A 201 1.89 13.34 8.65
CA LEU A 201 0.98 13.34 9.80
C LEU A 201 -0.40 12.83 9.38
N GLU A 202 -0.95 11.88 10.12
CA GLU A 202 -2.23 11.28 9.83
C GLU A 202 -3.11 11.16 11.07
N GLN A 203 -4.42 11.35 10.90
CA GLN A 203 -5.38 10.82 11.86
C GLN A 203 -5.66 9.37 11.50
N ALA A 204 -5.08 8.44 12.24
CA ALA A 204 -5.35 7.02 12.06
C ALA A 204 -6.85 6.74 12.18
N LEU A 205 -7.32 5.82 11.33
CA LEU A 205 -8.62 5.21 11.49
C LEU A 205 -8.69 4.45 12.84
N PRO A 206 -9.89 4.20 13.37
CA PRO A 206 -10.04 3.48 14.63
C PRO A 206 -9.52 2.05 14.48
N GLU A 207 -8.96 1.47 15.53
CA GLU A 207 -8.57 0.06 15.56
C GLU A 207 -9.77 -0.82 15.21
N ILE A 208 -9.63 -1.62 14.14
CA ILE A 208 -10.66 -2.57 13.73
C ILE A 208 -10.71 -3.67 14.78
N GLN A 209 -11.87 -3.90 15.38
CA GLN A 209 -12.06 -4.95 16.38
C GLN A 209 -12.32 -6.29 15.70
N ARG A 210 -12.05 -7.39 16.41
CA ARG A 210 -12.31 -8.76 15.93
C ARG A 210 -13.77 -8.88 15.43
N PRO A 211 -14.01 -9.27 14.16
CA PRO A 211 -15.37 -9.52 13.67
C PRO A 211 -16.01 -10.72 14.36
N ASP A 212 -17.33 -10.71 14.56
CA ASP A 212 -18.04 -11.81 15.24
C ASP A 212 -17.88 -13.17 14.51
N ASN A 213 -17.93 -13.17 13.17
CA ASN A 213 -17.75 -14.37 12.34
C ASN A 213 -16.28 -14.54 11.89
N SER A 214 -15.35 -14.62 12.84
CA SER A 214 -13.91 -14.73 12.56
C SER A 214 -13.20 -15.83 13.34
N VAL A 215 -12.13 -16.34 12.74
CA VAL A 215 -11.05 -17.08 13.41
C VAL A 215 -9.90 -16.09 13.62
N SER A 216 -9.33 -16.03 14.82
CA SER A 216 -8.16 -15.19 15.07
C SER A 216 -6.88 -16.02 15.14
N ILE A 217 -5.77 -15.46 14.66
CA ILE A 217 -4.43 -16.08 14.81
C ILE A 217 -4.08 -16.34 16.29
N THR A 218 -4.67 -15.60 17.22
CA THR A 218 -4.44 -15.75 18.67
C THR A 218 -5.43 -16.69 19.36
N ASP A 219 -6.30 -17.39 18.63
CA ASP A 219 -7.24 -18.36 19.23
C ASP A 219 -6.46 -19.51 19.92
N ASP A 220 -6.88 -19.90 21.12
CA ASP A 220 -6.15 -20.82 22.02
C ASP A 220 -6.41 -22.32 21.75
N ASP A 221 -7.28 -22.59 20.78
CA ASP A 221 -7.69 -23.90 20.30
C ASP A 221 -7.09 -24.28 18.94
N LEU A 222 -6.23 -23.42 18.36
CA LEU A 222 -5.54 -23.71 17.10
C LEU A 222 -4.62 -24.93 17.22
N THR A 223 -4.65 -25.79 16.19
CA THR A 223 -3.85 -27.01 16.13
C THR A 223 -3.29 -27.24 14.73
N VAL A 224 -2.16 -27.96 14.67
CA VAL A 224 -1.56 -28.47 13.43
C VAL A 224 -1.44 -29.98 13.56
N THR A 225 -1.79 -30.69 12.48
CA THR A 225 -1.60 -32.14 12.34
C THR A 225 -0.55 -32.38 11.27
N GLU A 226 0.52 -33.08 11.62
CA GLU A 226 1.69 -33.28 10.76
C GLU A 226 2.19 -34.73 10.85
N GLU A 227 2.79 -35.21 9.76
CA GLU A 227 3.39 -36.53 9.69
C GLU A 227 4.81 -36.47 10.27
N LYS A 228 5.04 -37.12 11.43
CA LYS A 228 6.35 -37.13 12.10
C LYS A 228 7.27 -38.25 11.62
N ALA A 229 6.69 -39.30 11.07
CA ALA A 229 7.35 -40.41 10.39
C ALA A 229 6.36 -41.00 9.38
N PRO A 230 6.81 -41.73 8.34
CA PRO A 230 5.92 -42.31 7.35
C PRO A 230 4.76 -43.11 7.98
N GLY A 231 3.53 -42.67 7.77
CA GLY A 231 2.28 -43.21 8.31
C GLY A 231 1.93 -42.78 9.74
N VAL A 232 2.74 -41.96 10.40
CA VAL A 232 2.58 -41.54 11.81
C VAL A 232 2.26 -40.06 11.88
N TRP A 233 1.01 -39.77 12.27
CA TRP A 233 0.48 -38.42 12.36
C TRP A 233 0.29 -37.99 13.81
N GLU A 234 0.74 -36.78 14.13
CA GLU A 234 0.59 -36.18 15.45
C GLU A 234 -0.09 -34.82 15.34
N THR A 235 -0.97 -34.52 16.30
CA THR A 235 -1.62 -33.22 16.43
C THR A 235 -1.05 -32.49 17.64
N ARG A 236 -0.66 -31.23 17.47
CA ARG A 236 -0.21 -30.36 18.55
C ARG A 236 -0.94 -29.02 18.52
N LYS A 237 -1.03 -28.38 19.68
CA LYS A 237 -1.47 -26.98 19.79
C LYS A 237 -0.41 -26.03 19.25
N VAL A 238 -0.87 -24.94 18.66
CA VAL A 238 -0.05 -23.84 18.18
C VAL A 238 -0.62 -22.54 18.75
N TYR A 239 0.24 -21.55 18.95
CA TYR A 239 -0.14 -20.28 19.57
C TYR A 239 0.57 -19.17 18.83
N ALA A 240 -0.12 -18.06 18.62
CA ALA A 240 0.50 -16.79 18.29
C ALA A 240 0.32 -15.80 19.44
N ARG A 241 1.32 -14.96 19.67
CA ARG A 241 1.23 -13.88 20.67
C ARG A 241 1.91 -12.62 20.14
N PRO A 242 1.19 -11.50 20.03
CA PRO A 242 1.79 -10.28 19.54
C PRO A 242 2.91 -9.80 20.47
N ASN A 243 3.99 -9.27 19.88
CA ASN A 243 5.12 -8.63 20.54
C ASN A 243 5.92 -9.54 21.49
N ASP A 244 5.93 -10.86 21.27
CA ASP A 244 6.61 -11.80 22.16
C ASP A 244 7.97 -12.32 21.65
N GLY A 245 8.36 -11.91 20.43
CA GLY A 245 9.65 -12.24 19.85
C GLY A 245 9.75 -13.67 19.31
N LYS A 246 8.62 -14.34 18.97
CA LYS A 246 8.60 -15.76 18.54
C LYS A 246 7.83 -15.96 17.23
N ASP A 247 8.15 -17.07 16.56
CA ASP A 247 7.48 -17.48 15.31
C ASP A 247 5.99 -17.77 15.51
N ASP A 248 5.15 -17.07 14.76
CA ASP A 248 3.71 -17.20 14.71
C ASP A 248 3.23 -17.95 13.44
N SER A 249 4.15 -18.37 12.57
CA SER A 249 3.84 -18.95 11.24
C SER A 249 2.89 -20.16 11.30
N ASP A 250 3.09 -21.08 12.25
CA ASP A 250 2.22 -22.26 12.39
C ASP A 250 0.79 -21.88 12.79
N ALA A 251 0.65 -20.92 13.70
CA ALA A 251 -0.64 -20.46 14.17
C ALA A 251 -1.38 -19.68 13.06
N PHE A 252 -0.66 -18.88 12.27
CA PHE A 252 -1.21 -18.24 11.08
C PHE A 252 -1.78 -19.27 10.09
N LEU A 253 -0.99 -20.29 9.72
CA LEU A 253 -1.43 -21.31 8.76
C LEU A 253 -2.61 -22.15 9.30
N ALA A 254 -2.61 -22.47 10.60
CA ALA A 254 -3.72 -23.16 11.25
C ALA A 254 -5.00 -22.31 11.23
N ALA A 255 -4.90 -21.03 11.57
CA ALA A 255 -6.02 -20.10 11.57
C ALA A 255 -6.55 -19.85 10.14
N LEU A 256 -5.65 -19.70 9.16
CA LEU A 256 -5.97 -19.55 7.74
C LEU A 256 -6.77 -20.75 7.23
N ARG A 257 -6.29 -21.97 7.49
CA ARG A 257 -6.96 -23.20 7.09
C ARG A 257 -8.37 -23.28 7.71
N ARG A 258 -8.51 -22.99 9.00
CA ARG A 258 -9.80 -23.01 9.68
C ARG A 258 -10.75 -21.93 9.14
N ALA A 259 -10.25 -20.72 8.90
CA ALA A 259 -11.03 -19.62 8.33
C ALA A 259 -11.58 -20.00 6.94
N SER A 260 -10.73 -20.59 6.09
CA SER A 260 -11.12 -21.13 4.79
C SER A 260 -12.13 -22.28 4.90
N ASP A 261 -11.91 -23.26 5.78
CA ASP A 261 -12.80 -24.42 5.90
C ASP A 261 -14.18 -24.04 6.47
N GLU A 262 -14.23 -23.02 7.35
CA GLU A 262 -15.45 -22.59 8.05
C GLU A 262 -16.14 -21.38 7.41
N ASN A 263 -15.65 -20.86 6.27
CA ASN A 263 -16.14 -19.63 5.62
C ASN A 263 -16.21 -18.45 6.61
N LYS A 264 -15.07 -18.16 7.24
CA LYS A 264 -14.89 -17.09 8.23
C LYS A 264 -13.77 -16.16 7.82
N THR A 265 -13.79 -14.95 8.36
CA THR A 265 -12.65 -14.04 8.29
C THR A 265 -11.48 -14.58 9.11
N LEU A 266 -10.27 -14.57 8.57
CA LEU A 266 -9.04 -14.66 9.35
C LEU A 266 -8.71 -13.27 9.90
N TYR A 267 -8.71 -13.13 11.22
CA TYR A 267 -8.42 -11.86 11.90
C TYR A 267 -7.06 -11.86 12.60
N ILE A 268 -6.23 -10.87 12.26
CA ILE A 268 -4.92 -10.62 12.88
C ILE A 268 -5.05 -9.39 13.78
N PRO A 269 -5.02 -9.52 15.12
CA PRO A 269 -5.27 -8.41 16.03
C PRO A 269 -4.10 -7.42 16.06
N ARG A 270 -4.21 -6.39 16.91
CA ARG A 270 -3.14 -5.43 17.16
C ARG A 270 -1.86 -6.09 17.68
N GLY A 271 -0.72 -5.62 17.17
CA GLY A 271 0.63 -5.94 17.60
C GLY A 271 1.49 -6.50 16.47
N THR A 272 2.75 -6.78 16.80
CA THR A 272 3.70 -7.41 15.88
C THR A 272 3.63 -8.92 15.98
N PHE A 273 3.37 -9.58 14.86
CA PHE A 273 3.42 -11.03 14.68
C PHE A 273 4.63 -11.37 13.81
N GLU A 274 5.44 -12.33 14.25
CA GLU A 274 6.75 -12.61 13.68
C GLU A 274 6.78 -13.93 12.92
N PHE A 275 7.39 -13.95 11.74
CA PHE A 275 7.41 -15.11 10.84
C PHE A 275 8.85 -15.48 10.47
N ASP A 276 9.23 -16.74 10.66
CA ASP A 276 10.60 -17.23 10.39
C ASP A 276 10.78 -17.86 9.00
N ARG A 277 9.70 -17.92 8.22
CA ARG A 277 9.66 -18.56 6.90
C ARG A 277 8.60 -17.95 6.00
N GLN A 278 8.64 -18.32 4.72
CA GLN A 278 7.53 -18.09 3.80
C GLN A 278 6.28 -18.84 4.27
N VAL A 279 5.12 -18.20 4.09
CA VAL A 279 3.82 -18.82 4.34
C VAL A 279 3.03 -18.90 3.04
N ALA A 280 2.40 -20.04 2.80
CA ALA A 280 1.62 -20.27 1.60
C ALA A 280 0.12 -20.16 1.91
N ILE A 281 -0.60 -19.41 1.08
CA ILE A 281 -2.06 -19.38 1.09
C ILE A 281 -2.57 -20.52 0.21
N HIS A 282 -3.58 -21.23 0.71
CA HIS A 282 -4.35 -22.21 -0.06
C HIS A 282 -5.83 -21.94 0.21
N HIS A 283 -6.58 -21.51 -0.80
CA HIS A 283 -8.00 -21.20 -0.66
C HIS A 283 -8.78 -21.36 -1.99
N SER A 284 -9.29 -22.57 -2.21
CA SER A 284 -10.12 -22.90 -3.38
C SER A 284 -11.25 -23.83 -2.94
N PRO A 285 -12.20 -23.34 -2.12
CA PRO A 285 -13.28 -24.16 -1.59
C PRO A 285 -14.25 -24.55 -2.73
N ASN A 286 -14.96 -25.67 -2.57
CA ASN A 286 -15.86 -26.20 -3.62
C ASN A 286 -17.05 -25.28 -3.97
N ASP A 287 -17.40 -24.37 -3.06
CA ASP A 287 -18.48 -23.40 -3.20
C ASP A 287 -18.00 -22.00 -3.62
N ASN A 288 -16.69 -21.83 -3.87
CA ASN A 288 -16.05 -20.57 -4.27
C ASN A 288 -16.40 -19.39 -3.36
N HIS A 289 -16.58 -19.62 -2.05
CA HIS A 289 -16.73 -18.50 -1.11
C HIS A 289 -15.42 -17.70 -1.02
N GLN A 290 -15.52 -16.41 -0.70
CA GLN A 290 -14.36 -15.54 -0.55
C GLN A 290 -13.71 -15.71 0.83
N LEU A 291 -12.38 -15.71 0.90
CA LEU A 291 -11.63 -15.65 2.15
C LEU A 291 -11.13 -14.24 2.43
N THR A 292 -11.60 -13.66 3.53
CA THR A 292 -11.07 -12.39 4.04
C THR A 292 -9.96 -12.63 5.05
N ILE A 293 -8.79 -12.02 4.84
CA ILE A 293 -7.68 -11.90 5.79
C ILE A 293 -7.58 -10.43 6.20
N GLN A 294 -7.90 -10.12 7.45
CA GLN A 294 -8.05 -8.75 7.94
C GLN A 294 -7.21 -8.49 9.19
N GLY A 295 -6.39 -7.43 9.14
CA GLY A 295 -5.72 -6.89 10.32
C GLY A 295 -6.58 -5.91 11.11
N ALA A 296 -6.03 -5.37 12.20
CA ALA A 296 -6.65 -4.33 13.01
C ALA A 296 -6.50 -2.91 12.43
N GLY A 297 -5.88 -2.77 11.25
CA GLY A 297 -5.49 -1.53 10.57
C GLY A 297 -3.96 -1.42 10.42
N ILE A 298 -3.50 -0.69 9.39
CA ILE A 298 -2.06 -0.54 9.06
C ILE A 298 -1.20 0.02 10.20
N TRP A 299 -1.79 0.82 11.09
CA TRP A 299 -1.12 1.39 12.26
C TRP A 299 -1.13 0.47 13.50
N TYR A 300 -1.86 -0.65 13.44
CA TYR A 300 -2.15 -1.49 14.60
C TYR A 300 -1.61 -2.91 14.45
N THR A 301 -1.69 -3.51 13.26
CA THR A 301 -1.21 -4.87 12.99
C THR A 301 0.05 -4.82 12.14
N ASN A 302 1.12 -5.43 12.66
CA ASN A 302 2.40 -5.59 11.96
C ASN A 302 2.69 -7.09 11.74
N VAL A 303 2.85 -7.49 10.49
CA VAL A 303 3.35 -8.81 10.09
C VAL A 303 4.83 -8.67 9.73
N PHE A 304 5.72 -9.22 10.55
CA PHE A 304 7.16 -9.04 10.39
C PHE A 304 7.87 -10.36 10.06
N PHE A 305 8.53 -10.43 8.91
CA PHE A 305 9.36 -11.59 8.56
C PHE A 305 10.81 -11.37 9.01
N ARG A 306 11.26 -12.19 9.96
CA ARG A 306 12.53 -11.95 10.69
C ARG A 306 13.75 -12.52 10.03
N ASN A 307 13.56 -13.60 9.28
CA ASN A 307 14.63 -14.35 8.68
C ASN A 307 15.14 -13.57 7.45
N PRO A 308 16.41 -13.11 7.43
CA PRO A 308 16.93 -12.29 6.34
C PRO A 308 17.35 -13.11 5.11
N ASN A 309 17.32 -14.45 5.20
CA ASN A 309 17.86 -15.32 4.16
C ASN A 309 16.95 -15.43 2.93
N ARG A 310 17.52 -15.89 1.81
CA ARG A 310 16.78 -16.23 0.58
C ARG A 310 15.59 -17.15 0.88
N ALA A 311 14.48 -16.95 0.18
CA ALA A 311 13.27 -17.78 0.23
C ALA A 311 12.77 -18.04 1.67
N SER A 312 12.91 -17.06 2.56
CA SER A 312 12.63 -17.23 3.99
C SER A 312 11.59 -16.26 4.56
N GLY A 313 10.88 -15.52 3.72
CA GLY A 313 9.67 -14.80 4.12
C GLY A 313 8.87 -14.25 2.95
N GLY A 314 7.77 -13.57 3.27
CA GLY A 314 6.73 -13.22 2.32
C GLY A 314 5.63 -14.28 2.20
N ILE A 315 4.61 -13.94 1.43
CA ILE A 315 3.40 -14.75 1.25
C ILE A 315 3.34 -15.33 -0.16
N VAL A 316 3.25 -16.65 -0.25
CA VAL A 316 3.11 -17.38 -1.52
C VAL A 316 1.63 -17.65 -1.80
N LEU A 317 1.15 -17.15 -2.93
CA LEU A 317 -0.17 -17.41 -3.50
C LEU A 317 -0.06 -18.61 -4.42
N GLU A 318 -0.35 -19.78 -3.87
CA GLU A 318 -0.32 -21.06 -4.58
C GLU A 318 -1.41 -21.13 -5.66
N HIS A 319 -1.36 -22.15 -6.51
CA HIS A 319 -2.32 -22.35 -7.62
C HIS A 319 -3.80 -22.36 -7.19
N THR A 320 -4.06 -22.67 -5.92
CA THR A 320 -5.39 -22.65 -5.31
C THR A 320 -5.68 -21.38 -4.53
N SER A 321 -4.96 -20.27 -4.71
CA SER A 321 -5.20 -19.01 -3.99
C SER A 321 -6.13 -18.10 -4.79
N HIS A 322 -7.43 -18.29 -4.71
CA HIS A 322 -8.40 -17.49 -5.47
C HIS A 322 -9.41 -16.83 -4.53
N ASP A 323 -10.19 -15.87 -5.02
CA ASP A 323 -11.29 -15.24 -4.30
C ASP A 323 -10.87 -14.70 -2.92
N LEU A 324 -9.75 -13.98 -2.86
CA LEU A 324 -9.19 -13.44 -1.61
C LEU A 324 -9.59 -11.98 -1.39
N GLN A 325 -9.74 -11.58 -0.14
CA GLN A 325 -9.72 -10.18 0.29
C GLN A 325 -8.68 -10.02 1.41
N VAL A 326 -7.54 -9.40 1.12
CA VAL A 326 -6.43 -9.22 2.07
C VAL A 326 -6.32 -7.74 2.42
N ARG A 327 -6.47 -7.37 3.70
CA ARG A 327 -6.62 -5.95 4.04
C ARG A 327 -6.22 -5.55 5.46
N ASP A 328 -5.95 -4.25 5.60
CA ASP A 328 -5.86 -3.53 6.88
C ASP A 328 -4.68 -3.96 7.79
N PHE A 329 -3.48 -4.16 7.24
CA PHE A 329 -2.27 -4.38 8.06
C PHE A 329 -0.99 -3.87 7.39
N TYR A 330 0.01 -3.60 8.22
CA TYR A 330 1.39 -3.37 7.82
C TYR A 330 2.17 -4.68 7.76
N MET A 331 3.11 -4.77 6.83
CA MET A 331 3.96 -5.92 6.63
C MET A 331 5.38 -5.49 6.23
N SER A 332 6.39 -6.08 6.88
CA SER A 332 7.80 -5.76 6.64
C SER A 332 8.72 -6.97 6.82
N THR A 333 10.00 -6.80 6.47
CA THR A 333 11.00 -7.86 6.63
C THR A 333 12.32 -7.34 7.18
N ASN A 334 13.19 -8.28 7.54
CA ASN A 334 14.59 -8.05 7.85
C ASN A 334 15.53 -8.34 6.65
N LEU A 335 15.01 -8.38 5.43
CA LEU A 335 15.80 -8.56 4.20
C LEU A 335 16.71 -7.35 3.99
N LYS A 336 17.94 -7.62 3.55
CA LYS A 336 18.96 -6.59 3.29
C LYS A 336 19.60 -6.67 1.90
N SER A 337 19.11 -7.62 1.07
CA SER A 337 19.75 -7.97 -0.19
C SER A 337 18.73 -8.44 -1.21
N ARG A 338 18.90 -8.00 -2.46
CA ARG A 338 18.20 -8.61 -3.62
C ARG A 338 18.76 -9.98 -3.98
N TYR A 339 19.88 -10.39 -3.37
CA TYR A 339 20.58 -11.64 -3.64
C TYR A 339 20.90 -11.87 -5.12
N ASN A 340 21.28 -10.81 -5.84
CA ASN A 340 21.43 -10.81 -7.31
C ASN A 340 20.21 -11.47 -7.96
N GLU A 341 19.05 -10.84 -7.80
CA GLU A 341 17.74 -11.27 -8.33
C GLU A 341 17.23 -12.63 -7.79
N GLY A 342 17.92 -13.23 -6.81
CA GLY A 342 17.65 -14.57 -6.28
C GLY A 342 17.10 -14.59 -4.85
N ALA A 343 16.51 -13.49 -4.38
CA ALA A 343 16.00 -13.42 -3.00
C ALA A 343 14.77 -14.32 -2.81
N ASN A 344 13.86 -14.38 -3.80
CA ASN A 344 12.57 -15.09 -3.70
C ASN A 344 11.81 -14.69 -2.43
N TYR A 345 11.70 -13.39 -2.19
CA TYR A 345 11.25 -12.83 -0.91
C TYR A 345 10.40 -11.58 -1.14
N LYS A 346 9.32 -11.74 -1.91
CA LYS A 346 8.35 -10.66 -2.17
C LYS A 346 7.27 -10.63 -1.09
N GLY A 347 6.64 -9.49 -0.89
CA GLY A 347 5.49 -9.36 0.03
C GLY A 347 4.41 -10.37 -0.33
N PHE A 348 4.02 -10.37 -1.60
CA PHE A 348 3.19 -11.41 -2.20
C PHE A 348 3.78 -11.90 -3.52
N GLN A 349 3.75 -13.21 -3.74
CA GLN A 349 4.21 -13.82 -4.99
C GLN A 349 3.36 -15.01 -5.42
N GLY A 350 3.35 -15.33 -6.70
CA GLY A 350 2.58 -16.45 -7.26
C GLY A 350 1.39 -15.96 -8.07
N VAL A 351 0.24 -16.63 -7.96
CA VAL A 351 -0.92 -16.38 -8.82
C VAL A 351 -2.24 -16.36 -8.08
N THR A 352 -3.18 -15.57 -8.58
CA THR A 352 -4.51 -15.46 -7.95
C THR A 352 -5.61 -15.03 -8.92
N LYS A 353 -6.86 -15.42 -8.63
CA LYS A 353 -8.03 -15.01 -9.43
C LYS A 353 -9.06 -14.32 -8.54
N ASN A 354 -9.66 -13.25 -9.03
CA ASN A 354 -10.74 -12.49 -8.35
C ASN A 354 -10.36 -12.00 -6.93
N SER A 355 -9.11 -11.59 -6.74
CA SER A 355 -8.59 -11.24 -5.42
C SER A 355 -8.35 -9.75 -5.26
N ARG A 356 -8.57 -9.24 -4.05
CA ARG A 356 -8.41 -7.83 -3.70
C ARG A 356 -7.43 -7.67 -2.54
N PHE A 357 -6.51 -6.73 -2.67
CA PHE A 357 -5.53 -6.34 -1.67
C PHE A 357 -5.74 -4.86 -1.35
N GLU A 358 -6.21 -4.55 -0.15
CA GLU A 358 -6.75 -3.22 0.19
C GLU A 358 -6.10 -2.67 1.44
N ASN A 359 -5.73 -1.38 1.43
CA ASN A 359 -5.25 -0.71 2.65
C ASN A 359 -4.13 -1.50 3.34
N LEU A 360 -3.13 -1.92 2.55
CA LEU A 360 -1.92 -2.57 3.04
C LEU A 360 -0.77 -1.56 3.08
N TRP A 361 0.18 -1.76 3.98
CA TRP A 361 1.45 -1.06 3.96
C TRP A 361 2.59 -2.09 3.93
N ILE A 362 3.38 -2.11 2.85
CA ILE A 362 4.35 -3.17 2.56
C ILE A 362 5.74 -2.56 2.35
N GLU A 363 6.73 -2.99 3.15
CA GLU A 363 8.09 -2.44 3.15
C GLU A 363 9.19 -3.48 3.24
N HIS A 364 10.38 -3.11 2.71
CA HIS A 364 11.63 -3.87 2.84
C HIS A 364 11.58 -5.30 2.30
N PHE A 365 10.72 -5.60 1.32
CA PHE A 365 10.76 -6.85 0.58
C PHE A 365 11.67 -6.75 -0.64
N GLU A 366 11.96 -7.88 -1.29
CA GLU A 366 12.55 -7.87 -2.62
C GLU A 366 11.64 -7.04 -3.56
N CYS A 367 10.36 -7.38 -3.63
CA CYS A 367 9.31 -6.58 -4.26
C CYS A 367 8.10 -6.56 -3.33
N GLY A 368 7.24 -5.55 -3.42
CA GLY A 368 5.94 -5.62 -2.76
C GLY A 368 5.10 -6.79 -3.30
N PHE A 369 4.99 -6.88 -4.63
CA PHE A 369 4.25 -7.93 -5.32
C PHE A 369 4.97 -8.43 -6.57
N TRP A 370 4.98 -9.75 -6.78
CA TRP A 370 5.45 -10.36 -8.02
C TRP A 370 4.48 -11.45 -8.49
N MET A 371 3.63 -11.08 -9.44
CA MET A 371 2.49 -11.90 -9.85
C MET A 371 2.81 -12.64 -11.14
N GLY A 372 3.04 -13.95 -11.04
CA GLY A 372 3.40 -14.80 -12.17
C GLY A 372 3.68 -16.23 -11.74
N ASP A 373 3.47 -17.17 -12.67
CA ASP A 373 3.72 -18.59 -12.45
C ASP A 373 4.97 -19.05 -13.22
N TYR A 374 5.81 -19.83 -12.54
CA TYR A 374 7.14 -20.24 -12.99
C TYR A 374 7.24 -21.76 -13.03
N VAL A 375 6.35 -22.35 -13.83
CA VAL A 375 6.24 -23.80 -14.07
C VAL A 375 6.17 -24.05 -15.58
N ASP A 376 6.21 -25.32 -16.00
CA ASP A 376 6.00 -25.69 -17.40
C ASP A 376 4.64 -25.21 -17.94
N GLU A 377 4.60 -24.81 -19.21
CA GLU A 377 3.41 -24.30 -19.92
C GLU A 377 2.11 -25.05 -19.61
N LYS A 378 2.18 -26.39 -19.61
CA LYS A 378 1.01 -27.27 -19.37
C LYS A 378 0.40 -27.15 -17.97
N ASN A 379 1.16 -26.63 -17.00
CA ASN A 379 0.77 -26.52 -15.60
C ASN A 379 0.46 -25.08 -15.18
N MET A 380 0.70 -24.11 -16.06
CA MET A 380 0.58 -22.70 -15.71
C MET A 380 -0.82 -22.33 -15.21
N GLN A 381 -0.85 -21.61 -14.11
CA GLN A 381 -1.96 -20.80 -13.66
C GLN A 381 -1.65 -19.32 -13.88
N TYR A 382 -2.69 -18.49 -13.85
CA TYR A 382 -2.57 -17.07 -14.20
C TYR A 382 -3.24 -16.20 -13.16
N THR A 383 -2.65 -15.01 -12.97
CA THR A 383 -3.28 -13.93 -12.23
C THR A 383 -4.35 -13.26 -13.08
N GLU A 384 -5.60 -13.24 -12.60
CA GLU A 384 -6.73 -12.62 -13.31
C GLU A 384 -7.63 -11.86 -12.35
N HIS A 385 -8.08 -10.66 -12.72
CA HIS A 385 -9.00 -9.87 -11.87
C HIS A 385 -8.43 -9.61 -10.46
N MET A 386 -7.10 -9.40 -10.38
CA MET A 386 -6.45 -8.98 -9.14
C MET A 386 -6.46 -7.47 -9.02
N LEU A 387 -6.90 -6.94 -7.89
CA LEU A 387 -6.93 -5.51 -7.62
C LEU A 387 -6.12 -5.20 -6.37
N VAL A 388 -5.13 -4.33 -6.49
CA VAL A 388 -4.42 -3.71 -5.36
C VAL A 388 -4.90 -2.26 -5.25
N GLU A 389 -5.35 -1.83 -4.08
CA GLU A 389 -5.79 -0.46 -3.91
C GLU A 389 -5.61 0.12 -2.51
N HIS A 390 -5.62 1.46 -2.42
CA HIS A 390 -5.50 2.20 -1.17
C HIS A 390 -4.27 1.81 -0.35
N SER A 391 -3.22 1.30 -1.00
CA SER A 391 -2.08 0.66 -0.34
C SER A 391 -0.80 1.48 -0.46
N ARG A 392 0.09 1.34 0.52
CA ARG A 392 1.44 1.91 0.55
C ARG A 392 2.44 0.80 0.23
N ILE A 393 3.16 0.90 -0.88
CA ILE A 393 4.17 -0.08 -1.29
C ILE A 393 5.49 0.66 -1.38
N ARG A 394 6.29 0.59 -0.31
CA ARG A 394 7.42 1.50 -0.10
C ARG A 394 8.71 0.75 0.18
N ASN A 395 9.85 1.36 -0.13
CA ASN A 395 11.17 0.94 0.32
C ASN A 395 11.46 -0.56 0.06
N ASN A 396 11.06 -1.07 -1.11
CA ASN A 396 11.42 -2.43 -1.54
C ASN A 396 12.67 -2.39 -2.40
N PHE A 397 13.47 -3.44 -2.35
CA PHE A 397 14.78 -3.48 -3.02
C PHE A 397 14.68 -3.51 -4.56
N ALA A 398 13.53 -3.91 -5.11
CA ALA A 398 13.24 -4.00 -6.54
C ALA A 398 11.88 -3.35 -6.84
N ASP A 399 11.09 -3.94 -7.74
CA ASP A 399 9.78 -3.44 -8.14
C ASP A 399 8.84 -3.24 -6.94
N GLY A 400 7.98 -2.22 -7.00
CA GLY A 400 6.86 -2.14 -6.06
C GLY A 400 5.86 -3.27 -6.34
N LEU A 401 5.38 -3.36 -7.57
CA LEU A 401 4.53 -4.46 -8.06
C LEU A 401 4.83 -4.79 -9.51
N ASN A 402 4.92 -6.09 -9.83
CA ASN A 402 5.03 -6.57 -11.21
C ASN A 402 3.92 -7.57 -11.57
N TYR A 403 3.12 -7.25 -12.59
CA TYR A 403 2.20 -8.19 -13.25
C TYR A 403 2.90 -8.87 -14.43
N SER A 404 3.28 -10.13 -14.24
CA SER A 404 4.09 -10.91 -15.18
C SER A 404 3.38 -12.17 -15.70
N GLN A 405 4.05 -12.95 -16.56
CA GLN A 405 3.68 -14.33 -16.92
C GLN A 405 2.21 -14.51 -17.34
N GLY A 406 1.66 -13.60 -18.16
CA GLY A 406 0.30 -13.72 -18.71
C GLY A 406 -0.84 -13.27 -17.78
N SER A 407 -0.51 -12.47 -16.76
CA SER A 407 -1.47 -11.73 -15.93
C SER A 407 -2.43 -10.90 -16.80
N ARG A 408 -3.73 -10.84 -16.43
CA ARG A 408 -4.72 -10.04 -17.17
C ARG A 408 -5.83 -9.45 -16.33
N ASN A 409 -6.45 -8.38 -16.83
CA ASN A 409 -7.60 -7.71 -16.21
C ASN A 409 -7.35 -7.35 -14.74
N SER A 410 -6.12 -6.96 -14.42
CA SER A 410 -5.68 -6.66 -13.06
C SER A 410 -5.25 -5.21 -12.95
N ALA A 411 -5.33 -4.64 -11.76
CA ALA A 411 -5.11 -3.21 -11.57
C ALA A 411 -4.45 -2.86 -10.25
N VAL A 412 -3.69 -1.76 -10.27
CA VAL A 412 -3.26 -1.03 -9.07
C VAL A 412 -3.89 0.35 -9.11
N ARG A 413 -4.64 0.70 -8.06
CA ARG A 413 -5.39 1.95 -8.00
C ARG A 413 -5.21 2.68 -6.68
N ASN A 414 -5.28 4.01 -6.70
CA ASN A 414 -5.29 4.83 -5.49
C ASN A 414 -4.22 4.43 -4.46
N SER A 415 -3.01 4.10 -4.93
CA SER A 415 -1.93 3.56 -4.09
C SER A 415 -0.71 4.47 -4.11
N ASN A 416 0.03 4.48 -3.01
CA ASN A 416 1.27 5.23 -2.86
C ASN A 416 2.46 4.28 -3.01
N ILE A 417 3.31 4.55 -3.99
CA ILE A 417 4.42 3.68 -4.38
C ILE A 417 5.70 4.51 -4.24
N ARG A 418 6.54 4.25 -3.22
CA ARG A 418 7.66 5.14 -2.88
C ARG A 418 8.97 4.42 -2.64
N GLY A 419 10.09 4.98 -3.11
CA GLY A 419 11.42 4.50 -2.69
C GLY A 419 11.77 3.08 -3.16
N ASN A 420 11.07 2.55 -4.16
CA ASN A 420 11.31 1.20 -4.68
C ASN A 420 12.52 1.17 -5.63
N GLY A 421 13.23 0.04 -5.63
CA GLY A 421 14.52 -0.18 -6.29
C GLY A 421 14.51 -0.73 -7.70
N ASP A 422 13.36 -0.67 -8.38
CA ASP A 422 13.21 -0.90 -9.80
C ASP A 422 11.94 -0.14 -10.25
N ASP A 423 11.22 -0.61 -11.27
CA ASP A 423 9.91 -0.04 -11.60
C ASP A 423 8.98 0.02 -10.39
N GLY A 424 8.43 1.21 -10.08
CA GLY A 424 7.40 1.32 -9.05
C GLY A 424 6.23 0.39 -9.33
N LEU A 425 5.68 0.45 -10.55
CA LEU A 425 4.66 -0.46 -11.06
C LEU A 425 5.03 -0.97 -12.44
N ALA A 426 5.03 -2.29 -12.64
CA ALA A 426 5.41 -2.92 -13.90
C ALA A 426 4.36 -3.91 -14.42
N SER A 427 4.23 -3.99 -15.74
CA SER A 427 3.70 -5.19 -16.40
C SER A 427 4.70 -5.73 -17.40
N TRP A 428 5.14 -6.97 -17.15
CA TRP A 428 6.06 -7.69 -18.01
C TRP A 428 5.35 -8.84 -18.72
N SER A 429 5.16 -8.75 -20.03
CA SER A 429 4.55 -9.83 -20.81
C SER A 429 5.54 -10.97 -21.10
N SER A 430 6.07 -11.56 -20.03
CA SER A 430 7.26 -12.41 -20.01
C SER A 430 7.07 -13.82 -20.55
N HIS A 431 8.17 -14.38 -21.07
CA HIS A 431 8.42 -15.82 -21.09
C HIS A 431 9.60 -16.12 -20.20
N ALA A 432 9.46 -17.14 -19.35
CA ALA A 432 10.51 -17.59 -18.45
C ALA A 432 10.90 -19.04 -18.72
N GLN A 433 12.20 -19.30 -18.59
CA GLN A 433 12.81 -20.63 -18.60
C GLN A 433 13.85 -20.66 -17.47
N SER A 434 13.88 -21.72 -16.66
CA SER A 434 14.88 -21.82 -15.59
C SER A 434 16.28 -22.06 -16.13
N GLN A 435 17.27 -21.66 -15.34
CA GLN A 435 18.68 -21.85 -15.69
C GLN A 435 19.09 -23.32 -15.55
N PRO A 436 20.01 -23.81 -16.39
CA PRO A 436 20.57 -25.15 -16.23
C PRO A 436 21.16 -25.35 -14.83
N GLY A 437 20.72 -26.40 -14.13
CA GLY A 437 21.21 -26.75 -12.79
C GLY A 437 20.37 -26.22 -11.63
N GLU A 438 19.34 -25.42 -11.90
CA GLU A 438 18.33 -25.09 -10.88
C GLU A 438 17.54 -26.35 -10.47
N PRO A 439 17.10 -26.45 -9.19
CA PRO A 439 16.39 -27.62 -8.67
C PRO A 439 15.11 -27.95 -9.44
N VAL A 440 14.47 -26.94 -10.03
CA VAL A 440 13.25 -27.07 -10.83
C VAL A 440 13.56 -26.60 -12.27
N GLN A 441 13.38 -27.51 -13.22
CA GLN A 441 13.55 -27.22 -14.64
C GLN A 441 12.18 -26.96 -15.28
N TYR A 442 11.98 -25.81 -15.93
CA TYR A 442 10.72 -25.46 -16.58
C TYR A 442 10.89 -24.55 -17.81
N VAL A 443 9.91 -24.60 -18.71
CA VAL A 443 9.69 -23.59 -19.76
C VAL A 443 8.23 -23.15 -19.70
N SER A 444 7.99 -21.90 -19.32
CA SER A 444 6.64 -21.41 -19.07
C SER A 444 5.82 -21.14 -20.34
N ASN A 445 6.42 -20.55 -21.39
CA ASN A 445 5.68 -20.12 -22.59
C ASN A 445 4.34 -19.41 -22.28
N ALA A 446 4.33 -18.54 -21.26
CA ALA A 446 3.12 -17.85 -20.82
C ALA A 446 2.38 -17.17 -21.98
N ARG A 447 1.05 -17.06 -21.89
CA ARG A 447 0.28 -16.17 -22.77
C ARG A 447 0.67 -14.70 -22.56
N HIS A 448 0.31 -13.81 -23.48
CA HIS A 448 0.57 -12.38 -23.32
C HIS A 448 -0.20 -11.79 -22.12
N THR A 449 0.35 -10.76 -21.48
CA THR A 449 -0.39 -9.96 -20.51
C THR A 449 -1.42 -9.09 -21.24
N ASP A 450 -2.59 -8.89 -20.64
CA ASP A 450 -3.70 -8.18 -21.29
C ASP A 450 -4.47 -7.31 -20.28
N ASN A 451 -4.75 -6.06 -20.64
CA ASN A 451 -5.60 -5.14 -19.88
C ASN A 451 -5.13 -4.96 -18.41
N ILE A 452 -3.87 -4.59 -18.24
CA ILE A 452 -3.30 -4.21 -16.93
C ILE A 452 -3.44 -2.70 -16.73
N GLU A 453 -3.96 -2.28 -15.58
CA GLU A 453 -4.26 -0.87 -15.30
C GLU A 453 -3.51 -0.34 -14.06
N PHE A 454 -2.81 0.78 -14.22
CA PHE A 454 -2.21 1.55 -13.15
C PHE A 454 -2.84 2.95 -13.17
N THR A 455 -3.80 3.20 -12.26
CA THR A 455 -4.54 4.47 -12.28
C THR A 455 -4.68 5.15 -10.93
N HIS A 456 -4.63 6.48 -10.92
CA HIS A 456 -4.74 7.29 -9.70
C HIS A 456 -3.70 6.92 -8.63
N ASN A 457 -2.47 6.57 -9.02
CA ASN A 457 -1.40 6.26 -8.07
C ASN A 457 -0.46 7.46 -7.89
N THR A 458 0.04 7.65 -6.67
CA THR A 458 1.19 8.54 -6.42
C THR A 458 2.44 7.68 -6.36
N ILE A 459 3.33 7.85 -7.32
CA ILE A 459 4.57 7.09 -7.48
C ILE A 459 5.73 8.06 -7.31
N GLU A 460 6.61 7.80 -6.36
CA GLU A 460 7.59 8.81 -5.97
C GLU A 460 8.94 8.26 -5.52
N LEU A 461 9.99 9.03 -5.76
CA LEU A 461 11.33 8.80 -5.21
C LEU A 461 11.91 7.42 -5.54
N GLY A 462 11.57 6.85 -6.71
CA GLY A 462 12.20 5.63 -7.19
C GLY A 462 13.63 5.89 -7.69
N TRP A 463 14.58 5.09 -7.23
CA TRP A 463 16.03 5.31 -7.43
C TRP A 463 16.64 4.43 -8.53
N ARG A 464 15.82 3.63 -9.22
CA ARG A 464 16.23 2.82 -10.38
C ARG A 464 15.06 2.67 -11.35
N ALA A 465 15.36 2.54 -12.64
CA ALA A 465 14.41 2.11 -13.67
C ALA A 465 13.27 3.08 -14.03
N GLY A 466 12.13 3.03 -13.34
CA GLY A 466 10.91 3.68 -13.81
C GLY A 466 9.89 3.94 -12.71
N GLY A 467 9.04 4.96 -12.86
CA GLY A 467 7.82 5.04 -12.06
C GLY A 467 6.84 3.94 -12.49
N ILE A 468 6.55 3.88 -13.80
CA ILE A 468 5.72 2.85 -14.44
C ILE A 468 6.49 2.20 -15.61
N GLY A 469 6.49 0.88 -15.68
CA GLY A 469 7.09 0.09 -16.76
C GLY A 469 6.08 -0.79 -17.50
N PHE A 470 6.04 -0.72 -18.84
CA PHE A 470 5.33 -1.70 -19.67
C PHE A 470 6.30 -2.39 -20.63
N PHE A 471 6.27 -3.73 -20.64
CA PHE A 471 7.18 -4.57 -21.42
C PHE A 471 6.39 -5.57 -22.27
N GLY A 472 5.61 -5.02 -23.21
CA GLY A 472 4.76 -5.76 -24.14
C GLY A 472 3.41 -6.21 -23.57
N GLY A 473 2.66 -7.00 -24.36
CA GLY A 473 1.27 -7.37 -24.08
C GLY A 473 0.27 -6.44 -24.78
N SER A 474 -0.98 -6.42 -24.31
CA SER A 474 -2.04 -5.58 -24.88
C SER A 474 -2.85 -4.74 -23.90
N GLY A 475 -3.29 -3.56 -24.32
CA GLY A 475 -4.33 -2.78 -23.65
C GLY A 475 -3.94 -2.23 -22.27
N GLN A 476 -2.66 -1.98 -22.03
CA GLN A 476 -2.17 -1.45 -20.75
C GLN A 476 -2.68 -0.02 -20.52
N LYS A 477 -2.85 0.40 -19.27
CA LYS A 477 -3.26 1.76 -18.92
C LYS A 477 -2.39 2.34 -17.82
N ALA A 478 -1.81 3.50 -18.07
CA ALA A 478 -1.22 4.38 -17.06
C ALA A 478 -1.99 5.70 -17.12
N GLU A 479 -2.96 5.88 -16.22
CA GLU A 479 -3.86 7.05 -16.25
C GLU A 479 -4.05 7.74 -14.91
N ASN A 480 -4.13 9.07 -14.90
CA ASN A 480 -4.41 9.88 -13.69
C ASN A 480 -3.36 9.70 -12.58
N ASN A 481 -2.13 9.28 -12.89
CA ASN A 481 -1.07 9.11 -11.89
C ASN A 481 -0.30 10.43 -11.63
N LEU A 482 0.23 10.57 -10.43
CA LEU A 482 1.26 11.54 -10.07
C LEU A 482 2.57 10.78 -9.94
N ILE A 483 3.59 11.15 -10.72
CA ILE A 483 4.90 10.50 -10.73
C ILE A 483 5.94 11.58 -10.41
N THR A 484 6.74 11.42 -9.35
CA THR A 484 7.68 12.47 -8.92
C THR A 484 9.03 11.94 -8.43
N GLY A 485 10.12 12.53 -8.90
CA GLY A 485 11.46 12.22 -8.38
C GLY A 485 12.02 10.86 -8.81
N ASN A 486 11.56 10.31 -9.95
CA ASN A 486 12.17 9.12 -10.56
C ASN A 486 13.35 9.56 -11.45
N PHE A 487 14.54 9.67 -10.85
CA PHE A 487 15.68 10.39 -11.41
C PHE A 487 16.77 9.52 -12.06
N GLU A 488 16.76 8.20 -11.87
CA GLU A 488 17.73 7.24 -12.46
C GLU A 488 17.06 6.32 -13.49
N GLY A 489 16.19 6.95 -14.27
CA GLY A 489 15.34 6.30 -15.23
C GLY A 489 14.22 7.21 -15.71
N ALA A 490 13.08 6.64 -16.10
CA ALA A 490 11.95 7.40 -16.62
C ALA A 490 10.83 7.59 -15.58
N GLY A 491 9.93 8.54 -15.80
CA GLY A 491 8.64 8.54 -15.10
C GLY A 491 7.78 7.37 -15.59
N ILE A 492 7.61 7.25 -16.90
CA ILE A 492 6.93 6.12 -17.55
C ILE A 492 7.85 5.56 -18.65
N ARG A 493 8.16 4.27 -18.62
CA ARG A 493 8.93 3.60 -19.67
C ARG A 493 8.13 2.51 -20.36
N LEU A 494 8.24 2.49 -21.68
CA LEU A 494 7.80 1.38 -22.53
C LEU A 494 9.04 0.85 -23.22
N ASN A 495 9.34 -0.44 -23.05
CA ASN A 495 10.50 -1.00 -23.71
C ASN A 495 10.30 -2.42 -24.22
N THR A 496 11.21 -2.82 -25.11
CA THR A 496 11.30 -4.19 -25.64
C THR A 496 12.62 -4.86 -25.26
N VAL A 497 13.28 -4.40 -24.20
CA VAL A 497 14.61 -4.92 -23.80
C VAL A 497 14.52 -6.32 -23.22
N PHE A 498 13.39 -6.65 -22.58
CA PHE A 498 13.12 -7.97 -22.03
C PHE A 498 12.54 -8.92 -23.07
N GLY A 499 12.90 -10.20 -22.98
CA GLY A 499 12.25 -11.26 -23.75
C GLY A 499 10.80 -11.48 -23.32
N GLY A 500 9.97 -11.96 -24.24
CA GLY A 500 8.54 -12.21 -24.04
C GLY A 500 7.72 -11.81 -25.25
N HIS A 501 6.42 -11.56 -25.02
CA HIS A 501 5.54 -10.97 -26.04
C HIS A 501 5.71 -9.46 -26.08
N ASN A 502 5.61 -8.87 -27.27
CA ASN A 502 5.82 -7.45 -27.48
C ASN A 502 4.48 -6.69 -27.63
N PHE A 503 4.54 -5.43 -28.05
CA PHE A 503 3.39 -4.53 -28.24
C PHE A 503 2.63 -4.74 -29.55
N ASP A 504 3.05 -5.70 -30.39
CA ASP A 504 2.32 -6.12 -31.59
C ASP A 504 0.94 -6.71 -31.25
N TRP A 505 0.76 -7.20 -30.03
CA TRP A 505 -0.55 -7.60 -29.49
C TRP A 505 -1.55 -6.44 -29.40
N ASN A 506 -1.09 -5.20 -29.16
CA ASN A 506 -1.99 -4.03 -29.17
C ASN A 506 -2.71 -3.89 -30.51
N LEU A 507 -1.98 -4.12 -31.62
CA LEU A 507 -2.52 -4.06 -32.97
C LEU A 507 -3.35 -5.30 -33.29
N THR A 508 -2.84 -6.48 -32.95
CA THR A 508 -3.49 -7.77 -33.24
C THR A 508 -4.88 -7.86 -32.60
N LEU A 509 -5.03 -7.36 -31.37
CA LEU A 509 -6.29 -7.39 -30.64
C LEU A 509 -7.10 -6.10 -30.75
N ASN A 510 -6.59 -5.09 -31.46
CA ASN A 510 -7.17 -3.75 -31.50
C ASN A 510 -7.45 -3.17 -30.09
N LYS A 511 -6.49 -3.37 -29.18
CA LYS A 511 -6.50 -2.89 -27.79
C LYS A 511 -5.24 -2.07 -27.57
N ARG A 512 -5.35 -0.75 -27.58
CA ARG A 512 -4.19 0.15 -27.53
C ARG A 512 -3.74 0.37 -26.09
N ALA A 513 -2.44 0.55 -25.87
CA ALA A 513 -1.90 1.02 -24.60
C ALA A 513 -2.29 2.50 -24.41
N SER A 514 -2.73 2.88 -23.21
CA SER A 514 -3.19 4.22 -22.88
C SER A 514 -2.27 4.86 -21.84
N ILE A 515 -1.53 5.89 -22.24
CA ILE A 515 -0.65 6.68 -21.38
C ILE A 515 -1.22 8.09 -21.32
N GLN A 516 -2.13 8.35 -20.38
CA GLN A 516 -2.94 9.56 -20.43
C GLN A 516 -3.11 10.25 -19.09
N ARG A 517 -3.22 11.58 -19.10
CA ARG A 517 -3.57 12.35 -17.90
C ARG A 517 -2.67 12.00 -16.72
N ASN A 518 -1.37 11.87 -16.91
CA ASN A 518 -0.42 11.75 -15.81
C ASN A 518 0.27 13.09 -15.56
N LYS A 519 0.62 13.38 -14.31
CA LYS A 519 1.50 14.50 -13.95
C LYS A 519 2.85 13.94 -13.56
N ILE A 520 3.88 14.24 -14.34
CA ILE A 520 5.22 13.68 -14.20
C ILE A 520 6.17 14.83 -13.85
N ILE A 521 6.72 14.77 -12.64
CA ILE A 521 7.52 15.83 -12.05
C ILE A 521 8.91 15.30 -11.83
N ARG A 522 9.95 16.07 -12.21
CA ARG A 522 11.35 15.77 -11.83
C ARG A 522 11.72 14.32 -12.06
N SER A 523 11.39 13.83 -13.25
CA SER A 523 11.69 12.46 -13.69
C SER A 523 12.48 12.49 -15.00
N GLY A 524 13.07 11.37 -15.38
CA GLY A 524 14.05 11.32 -16.47
C GLY A 524 15.48 11.43 -15.94
N THR A 525 16.47 11.17 -16.79
CA THR A 525 17.89 11.33 -16.47
C THR A 525 18.71 11.62 -17.72
N LYS A 526 19.87 12.27 -17.57
CA LYS A 526 20.83 12.43 -18.67
C LYS A 526 21.87 11.30 -18.71
N ASP A 527 22.00 10.57 -17.61
CA ASP A 527 23.07 9.60 -17.37
C ASP A 527 22.49 8.50 -16.47
N ASP A 528 21.74 7.56 -17.07
CA ASP A 528 21.34 6.34 -16.36
C ASP A 528 22.57 5.47 -16.03
N TYR A 529 22.39 4.40 -15.27
CA TYR A 529 23.50 3.48 -14.93
C TYR A 529 24.25 2.87 -16.12
N TYR A 530 23.76 3.06 -17.35
CA TYR A 530 24.37 2.60 -18.60
C TYR A 530 24.93 3.74 -19.46
N GLY A 531 24.98 4.97 -18.95
CA GLY A 531 25.50 6.13 -19.66
C GLY A 531 24.51 6.79 -20.64
N ASN A 532 23.20 6.52 -20.50
CA ASN A 532 22.19 6.97 -21.47
C ASN A 532 21.20 7.98 -20.88
N SER A 533 20.71 8.88 -21.74
CA SER A 533 19.57 9.75 -21.45
C SER A 533 18.25 8.96 -21.44
N ARG A 534 17.35 9.30 -20.52
CA ARG A 534 15.97 8.84 -20.41
C ARG A 534 15.02 10.02 -20.28
N GLY A 535 13.92 9.97 -21.02
CA GLY A 535 12.87 10.98 -20.91
C GLY A 535 12.02 10.82 -19.65
N ALA A 536 11.21 11.83 -19.33
CA ALA A 536 10.11 11.66 -18.37
C ALA A 536 9.13 10.58 -18.86
N ILE A 537 8.94 10.48 -20.18
CA ILE A 537 8.35 9.32 -20.86
C ILE A 537 9.37 8.75 -21.85
N ASP A 538 9.69 7.46 -21.73
CA ASP A 538 10.76 6.81 -22.50
C ASP A 538 10.26 5.63 -23.33
N PHE A 539 10.60 5.62 -24.62
CA PHE A 539 10.33 4.52 -25.54
C PHE A 539 11.65 3.90 -26.02
N GLN A 540 11.95 2.69 -25.54
CA GLN A 540 13.20 2.00 -25.87
C GLN A 540 12.97 0.68 -26.63
N GLU A 541 13.62 0.52 -27.78
CA GLU A 541 13.47 -0.68 -28.63
C GLU A 541 14.76 -1.48 -28.74
N VAL A 542 14.65 -2.79 -28.54
CA VAL A 542 15.63 -3.78 -28.99
C VAL A 542 15.06 -4.49 -30.20
N GLN A 543 15.60 -4.19 -31.38
CA GLN A 543 15.02 -4.59 -32.68
C GLN A 543 14.79 -6.11 -32.80
N VAL A 544 15.65 -6.93 -32.21
CA VAL A 544 15.52 -8.40 -32.23
C VAL A 544 14.34 -8.93 -31.39
N ASN A 545 13.90 -8.17 -30.39
CA ASN A 545 12.77 -8.53 -29.52
C ASN A 545 11.44 -7.99 -30.04
N GLY A 546 11.47 -6.97 -30.90
CA GLY A 546 10.30 -6.38 -31.54
C GLY A 546 10.14 -4.89 -31.26
N ARG A 547 9.01 -4.34 -31.73
CA ARG A 547 8.72 -2.90 -31.76
C ARG A 547 7.57 -2.51 -30.86
N ILE A 548 7.62 -1.29 -30.34
CA ILE A 548 6.53 -0.61 -29.66
C ILE A 548 5.51 -0.14 -30.70
N ALA A 549 4.24 -0.50 -30.46
CA ALA A 549 3.12 -0.24 -31.36
C ALA A 549 1.80 -0.12 -30.60
N GLY A 550 0.81 0.54 -31.20
CA GLY A 550 -0.55 0.63 -30.66
C GLY A 550 -0.63 1.42 -29.35
N VAL A 551 0.02 2.58 -29.25
CA VAL A 551 0.06 3.41 -28.04
C VAL A 551 -0.69 4.72 -28.26
N ASP A 552 -1.49 5.15 -27.28
CA ASP A 552 -2.10 6.47 -27.17
C ASP A 552 -1.42 7.26 -26.05
N LEU A 553 -0.82 8.40 -26.42
CA LEU A 553 -0.08 9.28 -25.52
C LEU A 553 -0.68 10.69 -25.54
N ASN A 554 -1.50 11.05 -24.56
CA ASN A 554 -2.17 12.36 -24.52
C ASN A 554 -2.48 12.87 -23.11
N ASP A 555 -2.58 14.19 -23.00
CA ASP A 555 -2.98 14.94 -21.82
C ASP A 555 -2.09 14.75 -20.59
N ASN A 556 -0.83 14.35 -20.78
CA ASN A 556 0.15 14.28 -19.69
C ASN A 556 0.78 15.66 -19.44
N ILE A 557 0.94 16.04 -18.18
CA ILE A 557 1.67 17.23 -17.75
C ILE A 557 3.08 16.81 -17.34
N ILE A 558 4.09 17.48 -17.90
CA ILE A 558 5.50 17.25 -17.57
C ILE A 558 6.04 18.50 -16.86
N VAL A 559 6.66 18.33 -15.69
CA VAL A 559 7.13 19.43 -14.85
C VAL A 559 8.60 19.23 -14.53
N ARG A 560 9.45 20.13 -15.01
CA ARG A 560 10.90 20.20 -14.70
C ARG A 560 11.59 18.82 -14.81
N PRO A 561 11.53 18.13 -15.97
CA PRO A 561 12.24 16.86 -16.14
C PRO A 561 13.75 17.09 -16.09
N PHE A 562 14.51 16.10 -15.59
CA PHE A 562 15.98 16.20 -15.52
C PHE A 562 16.63 16.15 -16.91
N ALA A 563 15.93 15.57 -17.89
CA ALA A 563 16.39 15.44 -19.27
C ALA A 563 15.28 15.83 -20.26
N GLU A 564 14.79 14.86 -21.04
CA GLU A 564 13.83 15.05 -22.12
C GLU A 564 12.39 14.88 -21.63
N ASP A 565 11.44 15.59 -22.24
CA ASP A 565 10.01 15.41 -21.95
C ASP A 565 9.55 14.01 -22.41
N VAL A 566 9.76 13.70 -23.68
CA VAL A 566 9.50 12.39 -24.29
C VAL A 566 10.70 11.99 -25.15
N ARG A 567 11.28 10.82 -24.88
CA ARG A 567 12.44 10.27 -25.61
C ARG A 567 12.07 8.95 -26.30
N SER A 568 12.62 8.71 -27.49
CA SER A 568 12.34 7.49 -28.25
C SER A 568 13.49 7.02 -29.14
N ASP A 569 13.62 5.69 -29.31
CA ASP A 569 14.54 5.07 -30.29
C ASP A 569 14.05 5.16 -31.75
N PHE A 570 12.76 5.46 -31.97
CA PHE A 570 12.17 5.64 -33.30
C PHE A 570 11.78 7.10 -33.55
N VAL A 571 11.67 7.46 -34.83
CA VAL A 571 11.41 8.84 -35.26
C VAL A 571 9.95 9.23 -35.00
N PHE A 572 9.72 10.35 -34.34
CA PHE A 572 8.37 10.91 -34.09
C PHE A 572 7.89 11.73 -35.31
N ASN A 573 7.51 11.05 -36.39
CA ASN A 573 6.89 11.67 -37.56
C ASN A 573 5.54 11.00 -37.92
N ALA A 574 4.69 11.69 -38.69
CA ALA A 574 3.34 11.22 -38.98
C ALA A 574 3.28 9.87 -39.71
N GLU A 575 4.29 9.55 -40.54
CA GLU A 575 4.37 8.28 -41.26
C GLU A 575 4.68 7.13 -40.30
N GLU A 576 5.73 7.28 -39.49
CA GLU A 576 6.18 6.28 -38.53
C GLU A 576 5.13 6.02 -37.44
N LEU A 577 4.51 7.08 -36.91
CA LEU A 577 3.43 6.98 -35.93
C LEU A 577 2.22 6.24 -36.52
N LYS A 578 1.82 6.56 -37.76
CA LYS A 578 0.72 5.85 -38.44
C LYS A 578 1.05 4.37 -38.67
N LEU A 579 2.27 4.05 -39.09
CA LEU A 579 2.71 2.67 -39.33
C LEU A 579 2.68 1.81 -38.05
N ARG A 580 3.02 2.42 -36.91
CA ARG A 580 3.00 1.79 -35.59
C ARG A 580 1.61 1.79 -34.96
N GLY A 581 0.67 2.54 -35.53
CA GLY A 581 -0.59 2.85 -34.89
C GLY A 581 -0.36 3.54 -33.55
N VAL A 582 0.59 4.47 -33.46
CA VAL A 582 0.78 5.32 -32.26
C VAL A 582 0.07 6.65 -32.49
N SER A 583 -0.66 7.11 -31.48
CA SER A 583 -1.32 8.43 -31.46
C SER A 583 -0.68 9.27 -30.39
N ILE A 584 -0.31 10.51 -30.73
CA ILE A 584 0.27 11.46 -29.79
C ILE A 584 -0.59 12.73 -29.81
N GLY A 585 -1.19 13.03 -28.66
CA GLY A 585 -1.96 14.24 -28.41
C GLY A 585 -1.14 15.32 -27.71
N ASN A 586 -1.84 16.19 -26.97
CA ASN A 586 -1.23 17.28 -26.22
C ASN A 586 -0.52 16.77 -24.96
N ASN A 587 0.78 17.02 -24.80
CA ASN A 587 1.53 16.64 -23.59
C ASN A 587 2.37 17.85 -23.12
N PRO A 588 1.74 18.86 -22.50
CA PRO A 588 2.40 20.14 -22.25
C PRO A 588 3.43 20.04 -21.12
N ARG A 589 4.57 20.72 -21.33
CA ARG A 589 5.50 21.06 -20.26
C ARG A 589 4.99 22.26 -19.45
N ARG A 590 4.91 22.14 -18.12
CA ARG A 590 4.40 23.16 -17.19
C ARG A 590 5.31 23.29 -15.96
N ASP A 591 6.49 23.86 -16.16
CA ASP A 591 7.52 23.93 -15.11
C ASP A 591 7.15 24.78 -13.88
N GLY A 592 6.09 25.59 -13.97
CA GLY A 592 5.56 26.37 -12.84
C GLY A 592 4.54 25.64 -11.97
N ASP A 593 4.10 24.44 -12.36
CA ASP A 593 3.15 23.66 -11.57
C ASP A 593 3.88 23.03 -10.34
N GLY A 594 3.23 23.04 -9.17
CA GLY A 594 3.77 22.47 -7.93
C GLY A 594 3.68 20.94 -7.86
N TYR A 595 4.13 20.35 -6.74
CA TYR A 595 4.13 18.90 -6.50
C TYR A 595 2.77 18.34 -6.04
N GLU A 596 1.83 19.21 -5.66
CA GLU A 596 0.63 18.81 -4.92
C GLU A 596 -0.32 17.87 -5.71
N PRO A 597 -0.63 16.67 -5.17
CA PRO A 597 -1.78 15.85 -5.55
C PRO A 597 -3.10 16.43 -5.00
N GLN A 598 -4.23 15.94 -5.51
CA GLN A 598 -5.49 16.69 -5.51
C GLN A 598 -6.54 16.28 -4.46
N HIS A 599 -7.37 17.26 -4.07
CA HIS A 599 -8.69 17.23 -3.43
C HIS A 599 -9.27 15.86 -3.00
N LEU A 600 -8.90 15.43 -1.78
CA LEU A 600 -9.54 14.34 -1.04
C LEU A 600 -10.58 14.89 -0.06
N VAL A 601 -11.65 14.14 0.21
CA VAL A 601 -12.48 14.35 1.41
C VAL A 601 -12.00 13.44 2.52
N VAL A 602 -11.37 13.98 3.58
CA VAL A 602 -10.99 13.20 4.77
C VAL A 602 -12.06 13.38 5.84
N ASN A 603 -12.57 12.29 6.39
CA ASN A 603 -13.65 12.32 7.37
C ASN A 603 -13.10 12.14 8.80
N TYR A 604 -13.55 12.99 9.72
CA TYR A 604 -13.13 12.99 11.12
C TYR A 604 -14.32 12.96 12.07
N ALA A 605 -14.22 12.17 13.13
CA ALA A 605 -15.11 12.26 14.29
C ALA A 605 -14.63 13.38 15.21
N ARG A 606 -15.54 14.26 15.63
CA ARG A 606 -15.25 15.42 16.46
C ARG A 606 -16.19 15.50 17.65
N VAL A 607 -15.61 15.67 18.83
CA VAL A 607 -16.34 15.78 20.11
C VAL A 607 -15.75 16.94 20.91
N ASN A 608 -16.61 17.82 21.44
CA ASN A 608 -16.22 19.00 22.21
C ASN A 608 -15.17 19.88 21.51
N GLY A 609 -15.29 20.04 20.19
CA GLY A 609 -14.39 20.86 19.38
C GLY A 609 -13.05 20.20 19.02
N LYS A 610 -12.76 18.98 19.49
CA LYS A 610 -11.52 18.23 19.21
C LYS A 610 -11.79 17.01 18.35
N VAL A 611 -10.82 16.64 17.51
CA VAL A 611 -10.89 15.40 16.73
C VAL A 611 -10.56 14.22 17.65
N ASP A 612 -11.38 13.18 17.56
CA ASP A 612 -11.23 11.93 18.31
C ASP A 612 -10.53 10.86 17.44
N ARG A 613 -11.03 10.64 16.22
CA ARG A 613 -10.54 9.60 15.30
C ARG A 613 -10.89 9.92 13.84
N GLY A 614 -10.19 9.29 12.90
CA GLY A 614 -10.61 9.26 11.50
C GLY A 614 -11.89 8.43 11.33
N ILE A 615 -12.66 8.70 10.27
CA ILE A 615 -13.85 7.93 9.91
C ILE A 615 -13.60 7.30 8.52
N PRO A 616 -13.76 5.98 8.38
CA PRO A 616 -13.66 5.32 7.08
C PRO A 616 -14.70 5.85 6.07
N GLU A 617 -14.36 5.85 4.79
CA GLU A 617 -15.30 6.29 3.74
C GLU A 617 -16.55 5.40 3.63
N ASP A 618 -16.44 4.13 3.99
CA ASP A 618 -17.54 3.15 4.00
C ASP A 618 -18.28 3.09 5.35
N ALA A 619 -18.00 4.00 6.29
CA ALA A 619 -18.69 4.05 7.57
C ALA A 619 -20.20 4.28 7.42
N ASN A 620 -20.98 3.76 8.37
CA ASN A 620 -22.41 4.09 8.45
C ASN A 620 -22.60 5.54 8.96
N TYR A 621 -22.59 6.50 8.04
CA TYR A 621 -22.75 7.93 8.33
C TYR A 621 -24.10 8.28 8.97
N ALA A 622 -25.13 7.41 8.91
CA ALA A 622 -26.40 7.65 9.60
C ALA A 622 -26.25 7.71 11.13
N LEU A 623 -25.16 7.13 11.66
CA LEU A 623 -24.83 7.14 13.08
C LEU A 623 -24.09 8.43 13.53
N TYR A 624 -23.92 9.40 12.65
CA TYR A 624 -23.22 10.66 12.91
C TYR A 624 -24.12 11.86 12.57
N TRP A 625 -23.82 13.01 13.16
CA TRP A 625 -24.29 14.31 12.69
C TRP A 625 -23.19 15.01 11.90
N TRP A 626 -23.53 15.66 10.79
CA TRP A 626 -22.57 16.47 10.04
C TRP A 626 -22.25 17.76 10.79
N ASP A 627 -20.95 18.04 11.04
CA ASP A 627 -20.44 19.23 11.74
C ASP A 627 -19.94 20.31 10.76
N GLY A 628 -19.45 19.92 9.57
CA GLY A 628 -19.04 20.85 8.52
C GLY A 628 -17.83 20.41 7.71
N ASP A 629 -17.56 21.12 6.60
CA ASP A 629 -16.41 20.90 5.72
C ASP A 629 -15.41 22.08 5.82
N ARG A 630 -14.11 21.80 5.75
CA ARG A 630 -13.04 22.82 5.73
C ARG A 630 -11.98 22.44 4.68
N VAL A 631 -11.66 23.33 3.75
CA VAL A 631 -10.53 23.10 2.83
C VAL A 631 -9.24 23.47 3.55
N ASN A 632 -8.28 22.54 3.62
CA ASN A 632 -6.97 22.81 4.17
C ASN A 632 -6.06 23.40 3.07
N PRO A 633 -5.36 24.51 3.35
CA PRO A 633 -4.58 25.23 2.34
C PRO A 633 -3.22 24.62 2.02
N VAL A 634 -2.68 23.72 2.87
CA VAL A 634 -1.42 23.03 2.63
C VAL A 634 -1.61 21.78 1.80
N ASP A 635 -2.56 20.91 2.17
CA ASP A 635 -2.77 19.64 1.46
C ASP A 635 -3.82 19.72 0.34
N GLY A 636 -4.56 20.84 0.24
CA GLY A 636 -5.65 21.04 -0.71
C GLY A 636 -6.89 20.17 -0.47
N LYS A 637 -6.95 19.44 0.65
CA LYS A 637 -8.01 18.47 0.96
C LYS A 637 -9.20 19.13 1.64
N THR A 638 -10.37 18.53 1.46
CA THR A 638 -11.58 18.85 2.21
C THR A 638 -11.65 17.99 3.46
N HIS A 639 -11.48 18.62 4.62
CA HIS A 639 -11.59 17.99 5.92
C HIS A 639 -13.05 18.08 6.37
N ARG A 640 -13.73 16.95 6.42
CA ARG A 640 -15.14 16.84 6.82
C ARG A 640 -15.26 16.33 8.25
N TYR A 641 -15.98 17.08 9.07
CA TYR A 641 -16.17 16.78 10.47
C TYR A 641 -17.57 16.24 10.74
N TRP A 642 -17.63 15.26 11.63
CA TRP A 642 -18.84 14.57 12.04
C TRP A 642 -18.87 14.43 13.56
N THR A 643 -20.02 14.60 14.19
CA THR A 643 -20.20 14.30 15.62
C THR A 643 -20.86 12.94 15.78
N PRO A 644 -20.22 11.95 16.45
CA PRO A 644 -20.86 10.67 16.69
C PRO A 644 -22.14 10.83 17.53
N LYS A 645 -23.24 10.18 17.11
CA LYS A 645 -24.50 10.23 17.87
C LYS A 645 -24.34 9.64 19.27
N ALA A 646 -23.49 8.64 19.43
CA ALA A 646 -23.16 8.04 20.73
C ALA A 646 -22.58 9.05 21.72
N ASP A 647 -21.88 10.09 21.24
CA ASP A 647 -21.33 11.14 22.09
C ASP A 647 -22.36 12.20 22.48
N GLY A 648 -23.41 12.40 21.68
CA GLY A 648 -24.47 13.38 21.98
C GLY A 648 -25.63 12.86 22.84
N VAL A 649 -25.87 11.55 22.90
CA VAL A 649 -26.96 11.00 23.73
C VAL A 649 -26.70 11.17 25.23
N GLN A 650 -27.75 11.44 25.99
CA GLN A 650 -27.67 11.57 27.44
C GLN A 650 -27.87 10.19 28.09
N ILE A 651 -26.88 9.71 28.83
CA ILE A 651 -26.95 8.46 29.61
C ILE A 651 -26.97 8.83 31.10
N ASN A 652 -27.86 8.21 31.86
CA ASN A 652 -27.99 8.41 33.30
C ASN A 652 -28.15 7.07 34.04
N ASP A 653 -28.02 7.11 35.36
CA ASP A 653 -28.02 5.91 36.23
C ASP A 653 -29.34 5.12 36.20
N GLY A 654 -30.43 5.70 35.71
CA GLY A 654 -31.74 5.05 35.58
C GLY A 654 -31.94 4.25 34.30
N MET A 655 -31.02 4.36 33.33
CA MET A 655 -31.12 3.63 32.07
C MET A 655 -30.65 2.19 32.19
N GLU A 656 -31.45 1.26 31.71
CA GLU A 656 -31.09 -0.15 31.53
C GLU A 656 -30.02 -0.31 30.44
N PHE A 657 -29.11 -1.27 30.65
CA PHE A 657 -28.05 -1.65 29.72
C PHE A 657 -27.81 -3.16 29.77
N SER A 658 -27.18 -3.71 28.73
CA SER A 658 -26.64 -5.07 28.73
C SER A 658 -25.13 -5.08 28.88
N TRP A 659 -24.59 -6.18 29.42
CA TRP A 659 -23.15 -6.42 29.50
C TRP A 659 -22.71 -7.29 28.32
N GLU A 660 -21.69 -6.83 27.60
CA GLU A 660 -21.07 -7.56 26.49
C GLU A 660 -19.55 -7.51 26.65
N GLY A 661 -19.00 -8.52 27.34
CA GLY A 661 -17.61 -8.49 27.81
C GLY A 661 -17.38 -7.31 28.76
N ASN A 662 -16.48 -6.40 28.39
CA ASN A 662 -16.18 -5.16 29.14
C ASN A 662 -17.09 -3.97 28.71
N LYS A 663 -18.14 -4.20 27.92
CA LYS A 663 -18.99 -3.13 27.39
C LYS A 663 -20.32 -3.02 28.14
N LYS A 664 -20.71 -1.79 28.48
CA LYS A 664 -22.08 -1.43 28.87
C LYS A 664 -22.81 -0.90 27.65
N VAL A 665 -23.79 -1.66 27.16
CA VAL A 665 -24.51 -1.36 25.92
C VAL A 665 -25.89 -0.77 26.23
N TYR A 666 -26.12 0.46 25.78
CA TYR A 666 -27.39 1.18 25.90
C TYR A 666 -28.07 1.23 24.53
N ASN A 667 -29.41 1.08 24.50
CA ASN A 667 -30.17 0.99 23.27
C ASN A 667 -30.93 2.29 22.97
N PHE A 668 -30.87 2.76 21.73
CA PHE A 668 -31.55 3.97 21.26
C PHE A 668 -32.18 3.76 19.87
N VAL A 669 -33.29 4.44 19.60
CA VAL A 669 -33.82 4.60 18.24
C VAL A 669 -32.91 5.55 17.47
N LEU A 670 -32.51 5.17 16.27
CA LEU A 670 -31.75 6.03 15.36
C LEU A 670 -32.65 7.14 14.81
N GLY A 671 -32.18 8.38 14.93
CA GLY A 671 -32.82 9.57 14.37
C GLY A 671 -31.88 10.77 14.50
N ASP A 672 -32.36 11.96 14.14
CA ASP A 672 -31.62 13.20 14.40
C ASP A 672 -31.50 13.51 15.89
N ASP A 673 -32.50 13.11 16.68
CA ASP A 673 -32.46 13.11 18.14
C ASP A 673 -32.74 11.68 18.67
N PRO A 674 -31.69 10.88 18.91
CA PRO A 674 -31.86 9.48 19.31
C PRO A 674 -32.64 9.31 20.62
N GLN A 675 -33.61 8.39 20.63
CA GLN A 675 -34.50 8.16 21.78
C GLN A 675 -34.17 6.86 22.51
N TYR A 676 -34.09 6.90 23.84
CA TYR A 676 -33.74 5.73 24.66
C TYR A 676 -34.77 4.58 24.55
N LEU A 677 -34.27 3.34 24.48
CA LEU A 677 -35.05 2.10 24.47
C LEU A 677 -34.70 1.21 25.68
N PRO A 678 -35.64 0.93 26.60
CA PRO A 678 -35.39 0.02 27.72
C PRO A 678 -35.34 -1.43 27.26
N THR A 679 -34.35 -2.18 27.72
CA THR A 679 -34.18 -3.60 27.36
C THR A 679 -35.36 -4.45 27.82
N SER A 680 -35.94 -4.14 28.99
CA SER A 680 -37.02 -4.89 29.63
C SER A 680 -38.38 -4.81 28.92
N SER A 681 -38.60 -3.76 28.12
CA SER A 681 -39.90 -3.48 27.50
C SER A 681 -39.86 -3.40 25.98
N THR A 682 -38.68 -3.56 25.37
CA THR A 682 -38.51 -3.47 23.92
C THR A 682 -38.41 -4.86 23.28
N ARG A 683 -39.27 -5.16 22.31
CA ARG A 683 -39.19 -6.38 21.50
C ARG A 683 -38.31 -6.17 20.27
N PHE A 684 -36.99 -6.14 20.48
CA PHE A 684 -36.01 -5.81 19.43
C PHE A 684 -36.15 -6.70 18.19
N SER A 685 -36.31 -8.03 18.37
CA SER A 685 -36.42 -8.97 17.26
C SER A 685 -37.67 -8.77 16.41
N ASP A 686 -38.74 -8.23 16.99
CA ASP A 686 -40.05 -8.15 16.36
C ASP A 686 -40.23 -6.79 15.70
N ASP A 687 -40.00 -5.71 16.46
CA ASP A 687 -40.43 -4.35 16.12
C ASP A 687 -39.30 -3.47 15.55
N TYR A 688 -38.03 -3.91 15.65
CA TYR A 688 -36.86 -3.09 15.29
C TYR A 688 -35.83 -3.82 14.41
N ALA A 689 -35.11 -3.05 13.60
CA ALA A 689 -33.94 -3.49 12.84
C ALA A 689 -32.67 -2.84 13.39
N TYR A 690 -31.61 -3.63 13.57
CA TYR A 690 -30.30 -3.14 14.01
C TYR A 690 -29.68 -2.24 12.93
N GLN A 691 -29.18 -1.06 13.33
CA GLN A 691 -28.57 -0.09 12.42
C GLN A 691 -27.06 0.06 12.62
N GLY A 692 -26.54 -0.35 13.78
CA GLY A 692 -25.14 -0.20 14.14
C GLY A 692 -24.97 0.20 15.60
N GLU A 693 -23.73 0.27 16.06
CA GLU A 693 -23.40 0.74 17.39
C GLU A 693 -22.08 1.52 17.39
N MET A 694 -21.90 2.36 18.41
CA MET A 694 -20.65 3.11 18.61
C MET A 694 -20.29 3.19 20.09
N ALA A 695 -19.01 3.01 20.40
CA ALA A 695 -18.47 3.42 21.68
C ALA A 695 -18.45 4.95 21.78
N ARG A 696 -18.71 5.50 22.97
CA ARG A 696 -18.48 6.94 23.22
C ARG A 696 -16.99 7.25 23.16
N SER A 697 -16.66 8.44 22.70
CA SER A 697 -15.32 9.00 22.60
C SER A 697 -14.78 9.39 23.99
N PHE A 698 -13.44 9.49 24.11
CA PHE A 698 -12.74 9.96 25.33
C PHE A 698 -13.17 9.31 26.66
N GLN A 699 -13.25 7.99 26.71
CA GLN A 699 -13.57 7.26 27.94
C GLN A 699 -12.33 6.88 28.74
N ASP A 700 -12.48 6.77 30.07
CA ASP A 700 -11.43 6.23 30.95
C ASP A 700 -11.19 4.75 30.60
N PRO A 701 -9.99 4.37 30.12
CA PRO A 701 -9.70 3.00 29.72
C PRO A 701 -9.70 2.01 30.89
N SER A 702 -9.68 2.48 32.15
CA SER A 702 -9.82 1.64 33.34
C SER A 702 -11.29 1.29 33.68
N GLN A 703 -12.25 1.91 33.00
CA GLN A 703 -13.67 1.68 33.18
C GLN A 703 -14.26 0.84 32.04
N PRO A 704 -15.41 0.18 32.28
CA PRO A 704 -16.17 -0.45 31.22
C PRO A 704 -16.53 0.52 30.09
N GLN A 705 -16.33 0.09 28.86
CA GLN A 705 -16.61 0.89 27.68
C GLN A 705 -18.12 1.08 27.52
N THR A 706 -18.56 2.32 27.45
CA THR A 706 -19.95 2.68 27.15
C THR A 706 -20.17 2.63 25.65
N VAL A 707 -21.13 1.82 25.22
CA VAL A 707 -21.52 1.63 23.82
C VAL A 707 -22.99 1.99 23.65
N VAL A 708 -23.31 2.68 22.57
CA VAL A 708 -24.66 3.05 22.18
C VAL A 708 -25.03 2.26 20.93
N ARG A 709 -26.06 1.42 21.06
CA ARG A 709 -26.62 0.59 19.99
C ARG A 709 -27.86 1.25 19.42
N PHE A 710 -27.87 1.40 18.10
CA PHE A 710 -28.91 2.11 17.36
C PHE A 710 -29.83 1.16 16.60
N TRP A 711 -31.12 1.45 16.67
CA TRP A 711 -32.21 0.65 16.09
C TRP A 711 -33.15 1.52 15.25
N SER A 712 -33.72 0.99 14.18
CA SER A 712 -34.83 1.64 13.47
C SER A 712 -36.10 0.81 13.65
N HIS A 713 -37.28 1.45 13.65
CA HIS A 713 -38.53 0.71 13.53
C HIS A 713 -38.60 -0.04 12.19
N LYS A 714 -39.21 -1.23 12.18
CA LYS A 714 -39.47 -2.00 10.97
C LYS A 714 -40.67 -1.50 10.19
#